data_AF-A0A0Q6V6Z0-F1
#
_entry.id   AF-A0A0Q6V6Z0-F1
#
_cell.length_a   1.000
_cell.length_b   1.000
_cell.length_c   1.000
_cell.angle_alpha   90.00
_cell.angle_beta   90.00
_cell.angle_gamma   90.00
#
_symmetry.space_group_name_H-M   'P 1'
#
loop_
_entity.id
_entity.type
_entity.pdbx_description
1 polymer ?
#
loop_
_entity_poly.entity_id
_entity_poly.type
_entity_poly.pdbx_seq_one_letter_code
_entity_poly.pdbx_strand_id
1 'polypeptide(L)'
;MQTFRLLTANVQSFPPTAITLDQARQDLRANAADGDLVLLQEIDTRYRRLVLEEFPSTSWHVFFGPRANHSPIAVRRDAFDVLDEHALQVHPGVAKVNEPRYLTHVHLRHRALGVELHAVNLHLVSGAFHKPPKPDAEARQAEWRRGMDKHDRYVARLVATGAPVVCGGDYNRQLRAFRPQIQALGAGRRVSFGVDLASIDLIWFVDGVSAIWAERGRATFRSREGRPPPKRNSDHAARQATLALARVGVDTAPDPVVIAPDGSSATKAQSKKDRKRKRKVVSFAPQGQQAGQVLVDGLAGSSGTAFAGPVDQPFALTEFGDTVPKRVDWKTRAALEEAERRLDYRLTVVQGSYNNGRVKASGPTHDGGGVVDLLAWDWRRKVTVLREIGFAAWYRPARPGLWGAHIHAVLIDHGRLDPSAAAQVVAYRAGRDGLKGGRSDDFPRPSPIPVFSYPPVVPGPTMPADGEARRRASVAPLGRPYPPNRSLDGIDISHHQSGRLDLTAAKRAGLRWMYVKATEGTSFKDKTHRGRVRQARSSGLPVGAYHFARPEGRDAAAEARFFLANIDLRAGDMVPMLDLEDIGDLTLPQLTEWTGVWVRTVNQEIRRKGLSGKPLIYTPFNLTHGFGCLLWVARYSDDFRAPVIPTPWKRAAIWQHSNGRFGPVKSVPGVGHVDVNAMHPDLPLSALRLRPAGRPARPGRGRPTPSDTQPVVAAPVDVVQPVVPVAPVTPAVPVQPTAVVQPAIQPAPTVTTSEVRGAPGQPGAITVTVTVPVPPAPAPVLVHPDLGPLEEQLALAARSLQGAIEAVPERPGP
;
A
#
# COMPACT_ATOMS: atom_id res chain seq x y z
N MET A 1 24.81 14.91 -22.94
CA MET A 1 24.31 13.59 -23.41
C MET A 1 24.75 12.51 -22.42
N GLN A 2 23.91 11.51 -22.15
CA GLN A 2 24.23 10.36 -21.28
C GLN A 2 23.81 9.06 -21.95
N THR A 3 24.56 8.00 -21.74
CA THR A 3 24.31 6.68 -22.35
C THR A 3 23.83 5.69 -21.31
N PHE A 4 22.83 4.88 -21.67
CA PHE A 4 22.36 3.76 -20.87
C PHE A 4 21.91 2.59 -21.76
N ARG A 5 21.85 1.40 -21.16
CA ARG A 5 21.47 0.15 -21.81
C ARG A 5 20.04 -0.20 -21.45
N LEU A 6 19.22 -0.40 -22.46
CA LEU A 6 17.84 -0.85 -22.32
C LEU A 6 17.74 -2.31 -22.76
N LEU A 7 17.18 -3.14 -21.89
CA LEU A 7 16.89 -4.55 -22.16
C LEU A 7 15.39 -4.82 -22.20
N THR A 8 14.96 -5.69 -23.11
CA THR A 8 13.69 -6.40 -22.99
C THR A 8 13.98 -7.90 -22.91
N ALA A 9 13.48 -8.60 -21.88
CA ALA A 9 13.89 -9.97 -21.60
C ALA A 9 12.74 -10.87 -21.13
N ASN A 10 12.54 -11.99 -21.84
CA ASN A 10 11.66 -13.08 -21.43
C ASN A 10 12.39 -14.00 -20.45
N VAL A 11 11.83 -14.22 -19.25
CA VAL A 11 12.50 -14.99 -18.19
C VAL A 11 11.89 -16.37 -17.96
N GLN A 12 10.63 -16.60 -18.31
CA GLN A 12 9.95 -17.90 -18.16
C GLN A 12 9.69 -18.57 -19.53
N SER A 13 9.45 -19.89 -19.54
CA SER A 13 8.79 -20.61 -20.65
C SER A 13 7.47 -21.24 -20.21
N PHE A 14 6.64 -21.53 -21.22
CA PHE A 14 5.46 -22.37 -21.07
C PHE A 14 5.74 -23.82 -21.51
N PRO A 15 5.32 -24.82 -20.73
CA PRO A 15 4.71 -24.71 -19.40
C PRO A 15 5.72 -24.12 -18.39
N PRO A 16 5.28 -23.50 -17.29
CA PRO A 16 6.17 -22.90 -16.28
C PRO A 16 7.35 -23.81 -15.88
N THR A 17 7.16 -25.14 -15.89
CA THR A 17 8.19 -26.14 -15.60
C THR A 17 9.27 -26.31 -16.67
N ALA A 18 9.17 -25.64 -17.81
CA ALA A 18 10.10 -25.77 -18.93
C ALA A 18 11.51 -25.23 -18.62
N ILE A 19 11.64 -24.36 -17.61
CA ILE A 19 12.93 -23.96 -17.04
C ILE A 19 12.96 -24.12 -15.52
N THR A 20 14.13 -24.48 -15.01
CA THR A 20 14.39 -24.59 -13.57
C THR A 20 14.52 -23.19 -12.92
N LEU A 21 14.38 -23.12 -11.59
CA LEU A 21 14.57 -21.87 -10.85
C LEU A 21 16.01 -21.34 -10.97
N ASP A 22 17.01 -22.23 -11.05
CA ASP A 22 18.41 -21.84 -11.22
C ASP A 22 18.68 -21.27 -12.61
N GLN A 23 18.05 -21.85 -13.62
CA GLN A 23 18.04 -21.31 -14.97
C GLN A 23 17.43 -19.90 -14.99
N ALA A 24 16.21 -19.72 -14.46
CA ALA A 24 15.58 -18.39 -14.38
C ALA A 24 16.45 -17.38 -13.61
N ARG A 25 17.12 -17.83 -12.53
CA ARG A 25 18.07 -17.01 -11.77
C ARG A 25 19.26 -16.54 -12.63
N GLN A 26 19.83 -17.45 -13.44
CA GLN A 26 20.94 -17.11 -14.33
C GLN A 26 20.54 -16.07 -15.37
N ASP A 27 19.36 -16.20 -15.96
CA ASP A 27 18.84 -15.23 -16.94
C ASP A 27 18.64 -13.86 -16.29
N LEU A 28 18.01 -13.83 -15.11
CA LEU A 28 17.80 -12.60 -14.35
C LEU A 28 19.10 -11.91 -13.96
N ARG A 29 20.12 -12.68 -13.55
CA ARG A 29 21.44 -12.16 -13.23
C ARG A 29 22.13 -11.55 -14.45
N ALA A 30 22.06 -12.21 -15.60
CA ALA A 30 22.61 -11.68 -16.84
C ALA A 30 21.91 -10.37 -17.23
N ASN A 31 20.58 -10.34 -17.13
CA ASN A 31 19.79 -9.13 -17.42
C ASN A 31 20.17 -7.96 -16.50
N ALA A 32 20.40 -8.21 -15.22
CA ALA A 32 20.83 -7.18 -14.26
C ALA A 32 22.27 -6.71 -14.50
N ALA A 33 23.15 -7.53 -15.07
CA ALA A 33 24.51 -7.11 -15.44
C ALA A 33 24.52 -6.25 -16.72
N ASP A 34 23.64 -6.58 -17.67
CA ASP A 34 23.68 -6.04 -19.02
C ASP A 34 22.76 -4.83 -19.24
N GLY A 35 21.79 -4.59 -18.37
CA GLY A 35 20.85 -3.47 -18.46
C GLY A 35 21.05 -2.36 -17.43
N ASP A 36 20.45 -1.21 -17.73
CA ASP A 36 20.24 -0.09 -16.80
C ASP A 36 18.74 0.26 -16.68
N LEU A 37 17.97 -0.02 -17.73
CA LEU A 37 16.52 -0.08 -17.70
C LEU A 37 16.12 -1.44 -18.29
N VAL A 38 15.43 -2.28 -17.51
CA VAL A 38 15.14 -3.68 -17.88
C VAL A 38 13.65 -3.93 -17.86
N LEU A 39 13.11 -4.21 -19.03
CA LEU A 39 11.72 -4.55 -19.27
C LEU A 39 11.63 -6.08 -19.23
N LEU A 40 11.13 -6.65 -18.14
CA LEU A 40 11.05 -8.10 -17.96
C LEU A 40 9.68 -8.60 -18.45
N GLN A 41 9.64 -9.77 -19.06
CA GLN A 41 8.42 -10.44 -19.48
C GLN A 41 8.35 -11.86 -18.91
N GLU A 42 7.13 -12.33 -18.72
CA GLU A 42 6.81 -13.65 -18.18
C GLU A 42 7.30 -13.88 -16.74
N ILE A 43 7.17 -12.88 -15.87
CA ILE A 43 7.47 -13.04 -14.44
C ILE A 43 6.24 -13.57 -13.69
N ASP A 44 6.05 -14.89 -13.67
CA ASP A 44 5.07 -15.52 -12.76
C ASP A 44 5.37 -15.15 -11.30
N THR A 45 4.33 -15.14 -10.45
CA THR A 45 4.43 -14.82 -9.02
C THR A 45 5.58 -15.57 -8.33
N ARG A 46 5.83 -16.83 -8.70
CA ARG A 46 6.90 -17.65 -8.10
C ARG A 46 8.31 -17.16 -8.43
N TYR A 47 8.49 -16.42 -9.53
CA TYR A 47 9.77 -15.84 -9.95
C TYR A 47 9.98 -14.42 -9.39
N ARG A 48 8.95 -13.75 -8.86
CA ARG A 48 9.09 -12.39 -8.30
C ARG A 48 10.17 -12.29 -7.23
N ARG A 49 10.28 -13.31 -6.38
CA ARG A 49 11.36 -13.40 -5.39
C ARG A 49 12.74 -13.49 -6.07
N LEU A 50 12.88 -14.28 -7.12
CA LEU A 50 14.11 -14.38 -7.90
C LEU A 50 14.46 -13.05 -8.59
N VAL A 51 13.45 -12.33 -9.11
CA VAL A 51 13.66 -10.99 -9.67
C VAL A 51 14.19 -10.05 -8.59
N LEU A 52 13.60 -10.01 -7.39
CA LEU A 52 14.09 -9.18 -6.29
C LEU A 52 15.48 -9.60 -5.77
N GLU A 53 15.83 -10.88 -5.88
CA GLU A 53 17.15 -11.39 -5.52
C GLU A 53 18.24 -10.93 -6.51
N GLU A 54 17.95 -10.94 -7.81
CA GLU A 54 18.92 -10.58 -8.86
C GLU A 54 18.87 -9.09 -9.26
N PHE A 55 17.78 -8.38 -8.96
CA PHE A 55 17.60 -6.93 -9.06
C PHE A 55 17.44 -6.32 -7.66
N PRO A 56 18.51 -6.28 -6.84
CA PRO A 56 18.42 -5.88 -5.44
C PRO A 56 18.00 -4.41 -5.28
N SER A 57 17.13 -4.15 -4.31
CA SER A 57 16.53 -2.82 -4.08
C SER A 57 17.53 -1.70 -3.78
N THR A 58 18.76 -2.04 -3.40
CA THR A 58 19.86 -1.09 -3.18
C THR A 58 20.36 -0.44 -4.47
N SER A 59 20.29 -1.16 -5.57
CA SER A 59 20.84 -0.73 -6.88
C SER A 59 19.74 -0.62 -7.94
N TRP A 60 18.61 -1.27 -7.71
CA TRP A 60 17.48 -1.34 -8.62
C TRP A 60 16.20 -0.89 -7.93
N HIS A 61 15.31 -0.30 -8.70
CA HIS A 61 13.89 -0.15 -8.37
C HIS A 61 13.12 -1.09 -9.27
N VAL A 62 12.38 -2.04 -8.71
CA VAL A 62 11.58 -2.99 -9.50
C VAL A 62 10.11 -2.76 -9.21
N PHE A 63 9.36 -2.37 -10.23
CA PHE A 63 7.93 -2.19 -10.14
C PHE A 63 7.22 -3.40 -10.77
N PHE A 64 6.49 -4.14 -9.93
CA PHE A 64 5.71 -5.29 -10.36
C PHE A 64 4.26 -4.98 -10.69
N GLY A 65 3.70 -3.91 -10.12
CA GLY A 65 2.25 -3.72 -10.12
C GLY A 65 1.47 -4.90 -9.49
N PRO A 66 0.19 -5.09 -9.87
CA PRO A 66 -0.68 -6.12 -9.33
C PRO A 66 -0.10 -7.52 -9.41
N ARG A 67 -0.52 -8.43 -8.53
CA ARG A 67 0.01 -9.80 -8.47
C ARG A 67 -0.10 -10.58 -9.80
N ALA A 68 -1.14 -10.32 -10.59
CA ALA A 68 -1.37 -10.94 -11.89
C ALA A 68 -0.55 -10.32 -13.04
N ASN A 69 0.22 -9.24 -12.78
CA ASN A 69 1.10 -8.64 -13.76
C ASN A 69 2.39 -9.46 -13.90
N HIS A 70 2.71 -9.84 -15.13
CA HIS A 70 3.89 -10.63 -15.48
C HIS A 70 4.92 -9.84 -16.32
N SER A 71 4.76 -8.51 -16.43
CA SER A 71 5.67 -7.63 -17.20
C SER A 71 6.28 -6.50 -16.35
N PRO A 72 7.02 -6.80 -15.26
CA PRO A 72 7.59 -5.75 -14.40
C PRO A 72 8.66 -4.92 -15.11
N ILE A 73 8.95 -3.73 -14.58
CA ILE A 73 10.08 -2.89 -15.01
C ILE A 73 11.09 -2.78 -13.87
N ALA A 74 12.35 -3.04 -14.17
CA ALA A 74 13.47 -2.79 -13.26
C ALA A 74 14.30 -1.59 -13.75
N VAL A 75 14.62 -0.66 -12.86
CA VAL A 75 15.26 0.62 -13.15
C VAL A 75 16.50 0.77 -12.28
N ARG A 76 17.65 1.10 -12.86
CA ARG A 76 18.87 1.33 -12.08
C ARG A 76 18.82 2.67 -11.36
N ARG A 77 18.98 2.61 -10.04
CA ARG A 77 18.82 3.76 -9.14
C ARG A 77 19.93 4.79 -9.28
N ASP A 78 21.10 4.41 -9.80
CA ASP A 78 22.22 5.30 -10.08
C ASP A 78 22.00 6.14 -11.36
N ALA A 79 21.18 5.65 -12.29
CA ALA A 79 20.85 6.35 -13.54
C ALA A 79 19.56 7.19 -13.43
N PHE A 80 18.54 6.68 -12.71
CA PHE A 80 17.20 7.28 -12.70
C PHE A 80 16.63 7.43 -11.28
N ASP A 81 15.88 8.51 -11.08
CA ASP A 81 14.86 8.63 -10.04
C ASP A 81 13.52 8.14 -10.59
N VAL A 82 12.74 7.42 -9.78
CA VAL A 82 11.38 7.00 -10.14
C VAL A 82 10.43 8.02 -9.54
N LEU A 83 9.65 8.69 -10.40
CA LEU A 83 8.72 9.74 -10.03
C LEU A 83 7.31 9.21 -9.83
N ASP A 84 6.88 8.29 -10.71
CA ASP A 84 5.57 7.66 -10.67
C ASP A 84 5.65 6.25 -11.29
N GLU A 85 4.73 5.38 -10.89
CA GLU A 85 4.66 4.01 -11.36
C GLU A 85 3.21 3.53 -11.47
N HIS A 86 2.88 2.92 -12.60
CA HIS A 86 1.52 2.54 -12.91
C HIS A 86 1.46 1.21 -13.66
N ALA A 87 0.47 0.38 -13.35
CA ALA A 87 0.19 -0.84 -14.10
C ALA A 87 -1.28 -0.87 -14.50
N LEU A 88 -1.53 -0.99 -15.81
CA LEU A 88 -2.86 -0.98 -16.40
C LEU A 88 -3.19 -2.34 -17.00
N GLN A 89 -4.33 -2.93 -16.63
CA GLN A 89 -4.79 -4.15 -17.28
C GLN A 89 -5.26 -3.86 -18.71
N VAL A 90 -4.55 -4.42 -19.69
CA VAL A 90 -4.87 -4.22 -21.11
C VAL A 90 -5.97 -5.18 -21.58
N HIS A 91 -6.03 -6.40 -21.05
CA HIS A 91 -7.19 -7.26 -21.21
C HIS A 91 -7.32 -8.25 -20.02
N PRO A 92 -8.54 -8.65 -19.64
CA PRO A 92 -8.77 -9.52 -18.48
C PRO A 92 -8.38 -10.99 -18.74
N GLY A 93 -8.12 -11.36 -19.99
CA GLY A 93 -7.85 -12.74 -20.38
C GLY A 93 -9.15 -13.51 -20.56
N VAL A 94 -9.09 -14.59 -21.34
CA VAL A 94 -10.22 -15.48 -21.58
C VAL A 94 -9.93 -16.82 -20.92
N ALA A 95 -10.85 -17.28 -20.08
CA ALA A 95 -10.70 -18.53 -19.35
C ALA A 95 -10.34 -19.68 -20.30
N LYS A 96 -9.30 -20.45 -19.94
CA LYS A 96 -8.74 -21.57 -20.73
C LYS A 96 -8.06 -21.18 -22.05
N VAL A 97 -7.97 -19.90 -22.39
CA VAL A 97 -7.30 -19.39 -23.60
C VAL A 97 -6.03 -18.64 -23.21
N ASN A 98 -6.14 -17.62 -22.36
CA ASN A 98 -5.04 -16.75 -21.98
C ASN A 98 -5.26 -16.09 -20.61
N GLU A 99 -4.16 -15.78 -19.95
CA GLU A 99 -4.15 -14.99 -18.72
C GLU A 99 -4.42 -13.50 -19.00
N PRO A 100 -4.84 -12.73 -17.98
CA PRO A 100 -4.87 -11.28 -18.08
C PRO A 100 -3.49 -10.73 -18.48
N ARG A 101 -3.48 -9.65 -19.25
CA ARG A 101 -2.24 -8.92 -19.59
C ARG A 101 -2.29 -7.49 -19.08
N TYR A 102 -1.10 -6.99 -18.77
CA TYR A 102 -0.89 -5.67 -18.21
C TYR A 102 0.17 -4.92 -19.01
N LEU A 103 0.00 -3.60 -19.04
CA LEU A 103 1.01 -2.63 -19.41
C LEU A 103 1.60 -2.09 -18.10
N THR A 104 2.91 -2.10 -17.98
CA THR A 104 3.63 -1.51 -16.85
C THR A 104 4.28 -0.22 -17.32
N HIS A 105 4.16 0.85 -16.56
CA HIS A 105 4.69 2.16 -16.85
C HIS A 105 5.45 2.68 -15.63
N VAL A 106 6.65 3.21 -15.85
CA VAL A 106 7.39 4.00 -14.85
C VAL A 106 7.74 5.36 -15.45
N HIS A 107 7.47 6.42 -14.71
CA HIS A 107 7.88 7.78 -15.01
C HIS A 107 9.20 8.05 -14.29
N LEU A 108 10.22 8.43 -15.05
CA LEU A 108 11.59 8.50 -14.58
C LEU A 108 12.16 9.90 -14.77
N ARG A 109 13.10 10.29 -13.91
CA ARG A 109 14.00 11.43 -14.13
C ARG A 109 15.44 10.93 -14.24
N HIS A 110 16.09 11.20 -15.36
CA HIS A 110 17.50 10.86 -15.55
C HIS A 110 18.38 11.76 -14.67
N ARG A 111 19.08 11.18 -13.68
CA ARG A 111 19.78 11.94 -12.63
C ARG A 111 20.77 12.97 -13.18
N ALA A 112 21.63 12.56 -14.11
CA ALA A 112 22.67 13.43 -14.63
C ALA A 112 22.18 14.49 -15.64
N LEU A 113 21.00 14.32 -16.25
CA LEU A 113 20.48 15.26 -17.26
C LEU A 113 19.32 16.12 -16.71
N GLY A 114 18.68 15.69 -15.63
CA GLY A 114 17.44 16.27 -15.12
C GLY A 114 16.24 16.09 -16.06
N VAL A 115 16.38 15.27 -17.10
CA VAL A 115 15.33 15.03 -18.11
C VAL A 115 14.37 13.97 -17.60
N GLU A 116 13.08 14.26 -17.65
CA GLU A 116 12.01 13.30 -17.38
C GLU A 116 11.71 12.47 -18.63
N LEU A 117 11.36 11.18 -18.46
CA LEU A 117 11.00 10.28 -19.54
C LEU A 117 10.07 9.16 -19.05
N HIS A 118 9.28 8.60 -19.96
CA HIS A 118 8.37 7.49 -19.67
C HIS A 118 8.90 6.17 -20.22
N ALA A 119 8.89 5.12 -19.39
CA ALA A 119 9.20 3.75 -19.83
C ALA A 119 7.98 2.85 -19.71
N VAL A 120 7.63 2.20 -20.82
CA VAL A 120 6.46 1.32 -20.94
C VAL A 120 6.90 -0.09 -21.32
N ASN A 121 6.43 -1.08 -20.55
CA ASN A 121 6.65 -2.51 -20.80
C ASN A 121 5.31 -3.21 -21.07
N LEU A 122 5.31 -4.11 -22.04
CA LEU A 122 4.14 -4.85 -22.49
C LEU A 122 4.45 -6.33 -22.71
N HIS A 123 3.48 -7.19 -22.44
CA HIS A 123 3.50 -8.57 -22.92
C HIS A 123 2.11 -8.93 -23.46
N LEU A 124 1.96 -9.07 -24.77
CA LEU A 124 0.68 -9.36 -25.43
C LEU A 124 0.34 -10.85 -25.48
N VAL A 125 -0.85 -11.19 -25.95
CA VAL A 125 -1.27 -12.59 -26.11
C VAL A 125 -0.38 -13.33 -27.10
N SER A 126 0.10 -14.49 -26.69
CA SER A 126 0.76 -15.42 -27.61
C SER A 126 -0.24 -16.19 -28.48
N GLY A 127 0.22 -16.63 -29.64
CA GLY A 127 -0.54 -17.50 -30.54
C GLY A 127 -1.64 -16.82 -31.38
N ALA A 128 -1.84 -15.51 -31.24
CA ALA A 128 -2.82 -14.75 -32.04
C ALA A 128 -2.57 -14.88 -33.56
N PHE A 129 -1.31 -14.99 -33.96
CA PHE A 129 -0.93 -15.04 -35.38
C PHE A 129 -0.06 -16.26 -35.71
N HIS A 130 -0.26 -17.35 -34.98
CA HIS A 130 0.47 -18.59 -35.19
C HIS A 130 0.16 -19.19 -36.57
N LYS A 131 1.14 -19.90 -37.15
CA LYS A 131 0.95 -20.64 -38.40
C LYS A 131 1.41 -22.09 -38.20
N PRO A 132 0.51 -23.08 -38.33
CA PRO A 132 -0.93 -22.93 -38.62
C PRO A 132 -1.68 -22.22 -37.47
N PRO A 133 -2.87 -21.62 -37.75
CA PRO A 133 -3.67 -20.96 -36.73
C PRO A 133 -4.06 -21.92 -35.60
N LYS A 134 -4.08 -21.42 -34.36
CA LYS A 134 -4.62 -22.19 -33.23
C LYS A 134 -6.16 -22.27 -33.31
N PRO A 135 -6.80 -23.28 -32.70
CA PRO A 135 -8.27 -23.39 -32.67
C PRO A 135 -8.98 -22.15 -32.09
N ASP A 136 -8.29 -21.41 -31.22
CA ASP A 136 -8.75 -20.19 -30.54
C ASP A 136 -8.13 -18.91 -31.13
N ALA A 137 -7.61 -18.95 -32.36
CA ALA A 137 -6.88 -17.84 -32.98
C ALA A 137 -7.68 -16.53 -33.03
N GLU A 138 -8.98 -16.58 -33.34
CA GLU A 138 -9.83 -15.40 -33.40
C GLU A 138 -9.95 -14.69 -32.03
N ALA A 139 -10.18 -15.46 -30.96
CA ALA A 139 -10.24 -14.93 -29.60
C ALA A 139 -8.91 -14.29 -29.19
N ARG A 140 -7.79 -14.95 -29.51
CA ARG A 140 -6.44 -14.41 -29.26
C ARG A 140 -6.17 -13.14 -30.06
N GLN A 141 -6.61 -13.06 -31.31
CA GLN A 141 -6.48 -11.86 -32.14
C GLN A 141 -7.34 -10.71 -31.62
N ALA A 142 -8.52 -10.99 -31.07
CA ALA A 142 -9.37 -9.99 -30.45
C ALA A 142 -8.75 -9.43 -29.16
N GLU A 143 -8.22 -10.29 -28.28
CA GLU A 143 -7.49 -9.86 -27.08
C GLU A 143 -6.22 -9.08 -27.43
N TRP A 144 -5.50 -9.49 -28.49
CA TRP A 144 -4.31 -8.81 -28.99
C TRP A 144 -4.64 -7.39 -29.48
N ARG A 145 -5.69 -7.24 -30.30
CA ARG A 145 -6.17 -5.94 -30.78
C ARG A 145 -6.61 -5.04 -29.63
N ARG A 146 -7.41 -5.55 -28.70
CA ARG A 146 -7.79 -4.82 -27.48
C ARG A 146 -6.58 -4.35 -26.68
N GLY A 147 -5.55 -5.19 -26.58
CA GLY A 147 -4.29 -4.86 -25.93
C GLY A 147 -3.59 -3.68 -26.60
N MET A 148 -3.44 -3.74 -27.93
CA MET A 148 -2.85 -2.66 -28.73
C MET A 148 -3.66 -1.36 -28.66
N ASP A 149 -4.99 -1.40 -28.74
CA ASP A 149 -5.83 -0.20 -28.70
C ASP A 149 -5.70 0.56 -27.36
N LYS A 150 -5.54 -0.18 -26.24
CA LYS A 150 -5.28 0.45 -24.94
C LYS A 150 -3.86 0.94 -24.82
N HIS A 151 -2.89 0.17 -25.30
CA HIS A 151 -1.48 0.57 -25.34
C HIS A 151 -1.31 1.87 -26.13
N ASP A 152 -1.86 1.95 -27.34
CA ASP A 152 -1.71 3.11 -28.23
C ASP A 152 -2.34 4.37 -27.65
N ARG A 153 -3.55 4.26 -27.08
CA ARG A 153 -4.18 5.39 -26.38
C ARG A 153 -3.37 5.82 -25.16
N TYR A 154 -2.76 4.88 -24.44
CA TYR A 154 -1.93 5.19 -23.28
C TYR A 154 -0.64 5.90 -23.71
N VAL A 155 0.07 5.33 -24.69
CA VAL A 155 1.32 5.90 -25.21
C VAL A 155 1.09 7.26 -25.86
N ALA A 156 0.00 7.45 -26.60
CA ALA A 156 -0.35 8.76 -27.18
C ALA A 156 -0.52 9.84 -26.09
N ARG A 157 -1.10 9.50 -24.92
CA ARG A 157 -1.18 10.43 -23.77
C ARG A 157 0.19 10.73 -23.17
N LEU A 158 1.05 9.73 -23.03
CA LEU A 158 2.42 9.94 -22.55
C LEU A 158 3.22 10.82 -23.51
N VAL A 159 3.10 10.53 -24.80
CA VAL A 159 3.69 11.32 -25.88
C VAL A 159 3.19 12.77 -25.76
N ALA A 160 1.90 13.02 -25.54
CA ALA A 160 1.34 14.37 -25.39
C ALA A 160 1.91 15.18 -24.21
N THR A 161 2.55 14.55 -23.21
CA THR A 161 3.24 15.29 -22.13
C THR A 161 4.47 16.07 -22.61
N GLY A 162 4.99 15.73 -23.79
CA GLY A 162 6.22 16.29 -24.35
C GLY A 162 7.50 15.64 -23.82
N ALA A 163 7.42 14.76 -22.81
CA ALA A 163 8.56 13.97 -22.37
C ALA A 163 8.90 12.86 -23.40
N PRO A 164 10.18 12.47 -23.52
CA PRO A 164 10.58 11.29 -24.28
C PRO A 164 9.87 10.02 -23.78
N VAL A 165 9.49 9.14 -24.70
CA VAL A 165 8.82 7.88 -24.37
C VAL A 165 9.61 6.71 -24.95
N VAL A 166 9.86 5.70 -24.12
CA VAL A 166 10.38 4.40 -24.54
C VAL A 166 9.35 3.32 -24.30
N CYS A 167 9.11 2.52 -25.33
CA CYS A 167 8.25 1.36 -25.27
C CYS A 167 9.03 0.10 -25.63
N GLY A 168 8.80 -0.98 -24.88
CA GLY A 168 9.32 -2.28 -25.22
C GLY A 168 8.55 -3.43 -24.60
N GLY A 169 9.02 -4.65 -24.87
CA GLY A 169 8.38 -5.87 -24.41
C GLY A 169 8.04 -6.85 -25.52
N ASP A 170 7.31 -7.91 -25.19
CA ASP A 170 6.91 -8.95 -26.16
C ASP A 170 5.52 -8.61 -26.75
N TYR A 171 5.53 -8.08 -27.97
CA TYR A 171 4.31 -7.74 -28.69
C TYR A 171 3.71 -8.94 -29.42
N ASN A 172 4.35 -10.11 -29.34
CA ASN A 172 3.96 -11.33 -30.03
C ASN A 172 3.78 -11.12 -31.55
N ARG A 173 4.48 -10.13 -32.12
CA ARG A 173 4.57 -9.90 -33.56
C ARG A 173 5.73 -9.00 -33.98
N GLN A 174 6.19 -9.22 -35.21
CA GLN A 174 7.30 -8.50 -35.83
C GLN A 174 7.00 -7.01 -36.04
N LEU A 175 7.94 -6.18 -35.59
CA LEU A 175 7.90 -4.72 -35.69
C LEU A 175 7.64 -4.19 -37.12
N ARG A 176 8.15 -4.87 -38.16
CA ARG A 176 7.98 -4.46 -39.57
C ARG A 176 6.50 -4.30 -39.95
N ALA A 177 5.62 -5.12 -39.39
CA ALA A 177 4.19 -5.08 -39.69
C ALA A 177 3.46 -3.88 -39.05
N PHE A 178 4.02 -3.32 -37.97
CA PHE A 178 3.38 -2.26 -37.17
C PHE A 178 4.16 -0.96 -37.17
N ARG A 179 5.26 -0.89 -37.91
CA ARG A 179 6.08 0.32 -38.04
C ARG A 179 5.24 1.56 -38.41
N PRO A 180 4.28 1.53 -39.36
CA PRO A 180 3.46 2.71 -39.66
C PRO A 180 2.59 3.16 -38.48
N GLN A 181 1.96 2.21 -37.78
CA GLN A 181 1.14 2.49 -36.59
C GLN A 181 1.98 3.11 -35.47
N ILE A 182 3.16 2.55 -35.20
CA ILE A 182 4.10 3.08 -34.20
C ILE A 182 4.64 4.47 -34.60
N GLN A 183 4.92 4.69 -35.89
CA GLN A 183 5.32 6.01 -36.39
C GLN A 183 4.21 7.05 -36.22
N ALA A 184 2.94 6.68 -36.41
CA ALA A 184 1.81 7.56 -36.19
C ALA A 184 1.67 8.01 -34.72
N LEU A 185 2.06 7.14 -33.76
CA LEU A 185 2.09 7.50 -32.34
C LEU A 185 3.12 8.60 -32.01
N GLY A 186 4.11 8.86 -32.88
CA GLY A 186 5.11 9.90 -32.64
C GLY A 186 4.54 11.33 -32.65
N ALA A 187 3.31 11.53 -33.17
CA ALA A 187 2.66 12.84 -33.24
C ALA A 187 3.58 13.94 -33.82
N GLY A 188 4.24 13.65 -34.95
CA GLY A 188 5.20 14.55 -35.61
C GLY A 188 6.63 14.51 -35.05
N ARG A 189 6.87 13.82 -33.93
CA ARG A 189 8.22 13.58 -33.40
C ARG A 189 8.87 12.36 -34.02
N ARG A 190 10.20 12.35 -34.02
CA ARG A 190 10.99 11.26 -34.56
C ARG A 190 10.79 10.00 -33.72
N VAL A 191 10.52 8.90 -34.43
CA VAL A 191 10.43 7.57 -33.87
C VAL A 191 11.62 6.73 -34.33
N SER A 192 12.34 6.17 -33.36
CA SER A 192 13.53 5.33 -33.58
C SER A 192 13.29 3.92 -33.02
N PHE A 193 13.96 2.91 -33.55
CA PHE A 193 13.75 1.51 -33.17
C PHE A 193 15.06 0.92 -32.65
N GLY A 194 15.09 0.34 -31.46
CA GLY A 194 16.32 -0.17 -30.84
C GLY A 194 16.68 -1.62 -31.16
N VAL A 195 15.84 -2.33 -31.92
CA VAL A 195 16.01 -3.76 -32.25
C VAL A 195 15.71 -4.03 -33.73
N ASP A 196 16.03 -5.21 -34.24
CA ASP A 196 15.69 -5.64 -35.61
C ASP A 196 14.16 -5.58 -35.81
N LEU A 197 13.72 -5.04 -36.95
CA LEU A 197 12.32 -4.96 -37.32
C LEU A 197 11.63 -6.33 -37.48
N ALA A 198 12.40 -7.42 -37.60
CA ALA A 198 11.89 -8.78 -37.63
C ALA A 198 11.63 -9.37 -36.23
N SER A 199 12.03 -8.70 -35.16
CA SER A 199 11.86 -9.17 -33.77
C SER A 199 10.42 -9.06 -33.29
N ILE A 200 9.96 -10.03 -32.50
CA ILE A 200 8.69 -9.97 -31.76
C ILE A 200 8.82 -9.22 -30.42
N ASP A 201 10.02 -9.28 -29.83
CA ASP A 201 10.42 -8.44 -28.72
C ASP A 201 10.78 -7.06 -29.28
N LEU A 202 10.05 -6.03 -28.88
CA LEU A 202 10.18 -4.68 -29.42
C LEU A 202 10.92 -3.78 -28.46
N ILE A 203 11.67 -2.85 -29.03
CA ILE A 203 12.21 -1.67 -28.36
C ILE A 203 12.10 -0.52 -29.36
N TRP A 204 11.40 0.55 -28.98
CA TRP A 204 11.27 1.76 -29.79
C TRP A 204 11.07 3.00 -28.94
N PHE A 205 11.38 4.15 -29.54
CA PHE A 205 11.55 5.42 -28.84
C PHE A 205 10.84 6.53 -29.59
N VAL A 206 10.24 7.45 -28.83
CA VAL A 206 9.73 8.73 -29.31
C VAL A 206 10.53 9.83 -28.64
N ASP A 207 11.11 10.73 -29.44
CA ASP A 207 11.80 11.91 -28.92
C ASP A 207 10.85 12.79 -28.09
N GLY A 208 11.41 13.57 -27.16
CA GLY A 208 10.69 14.58 -26.40
C GLY A 208 10.98 15.99 -26.92
N VAL A 209 10.27 16.98 -26.40
CA VAL A 209 10.47 18.39 -26.76
C VAL A 209 11.78 18.94 -26.17
N SER A 210 12.14 18.47 -24.96
CA SER A 210 13.35 18.91 -24.24
C SER A 210 14.52 17.91 -24.33
N ALA A 211 14.33 16.77 -25.00
CA ALA A 211 15.37 15.75 -25.13
C ALA A 211 15.15 14.84 -26.33
N ILE A 212 16.24 14.35 -26.91
CA ILE A 212 16.22 13.45 -28.07
C ILE A 212 17.04 12.18 -27.80
N TRP A 213 16.68 11.12 -28.51
CA TRP A 213 17.36 9.83 -28.49
C TRP A 213 18.32 9.71 -29.68
N ALA A 214 19.54 9.26 -29.40
CA ALA A 214 20.46 8.76 -30.41
C ALA A 214 20.79 7.30 -30.09
N GLU A 215 20.51 6.41 -31.03
CA GLU A 215 20.89 5.01 -30.88
C GLU A 215 22.39 4.85 -31.12
N ARG A 216 23.09 4.19 -30.20
CA ARG A 216 24.55 4.01 -30.26
C ARG A 216 24.97 2.60 -30.67
N GLY A 217 24.07 1.63 -30.53
CA GLY A 217 24.29 0.27 -31.00
C GLY A 217 23.19 -0.69 -30.58
N ARG A 218 23.00 -1.76 -31.37
CA ARG A 218 22.09 -2.87 -31.07
C ARG A 218 22.89 -4.12 -30.82
N ALA A 219 22.52 -4.88 -29.79
CA ALA A 219 23.02 -6.22 -29.60
C ALA A 219 21.86 -7.21 -29.71
N THR A 220 21.97 -8.15 -30.66
CA THR A 220 21.06 -9.31 -30.76
C THR A 220 21.77 -10.54 -30.24
N PHE A 221 21.46 -10.88 -28.99
CA PHE A 221 21.53 -12.20 -28.36
C PHE A 221 22.76 -13.08 -28.32
N ARG A 222 22.93 -13.66 -27.12
CA ARG A 222 23.35 -15.05 -26.93
C ARG A 222 22.14 -15.85 -26.44
N SER A 223 21.68 -16.86 -27.18
CA SER A 223 20.76 -17.83 -26.58
C SER A 223 21.44 -18.53 -25.40
N ARG A 224 20.67 -19.21 -24.55
CA ARG A 224 21.25 -20.00 -23.44
C ARG A 224 22.30 -21.01 -23.89
N GLU A 225 22.23 -21.47 -25.14
CA GLU A 225 23.16 -22.40 -25.78
C GLU A 225 24.30 -21.70 -26.57
N GLY A 226 24.39 -20.37 -26.52
CA GLY A 226 25.36 -19.59 -27.29
C GLY A 226 25.11 -19.60 -28.80
N ARG A 227 23.93 -20.04 -29.25
CA ARG A 227 23.52 -20.05 -30.66
C ARG A 227 22.78 -18.73 -30.99
N PRO A 228 22.85 -18.25 -32.24
CA PRO A 228 22.00 -17.13 -32.66
C PRO A 228 20.53 -17.56 -32.59
N PRO A 229 19.64 -16.79 -31.95
CA PRO A 229 18.22 -17.09 -31.93
C PRO A 229 17.64 -17.20 -33.35
N PRO A 230 16.70 -18.11 -33.60
CA PRO A 230 15.86 -17.98 -34.77
C PRO A 230 15.09 -16.65 -34.68
N LYS A 231 15.07 -15.87 -35.77
CA LYS A 231 14.47 -14.52 -35.88
C LYS A 231 12.98 -14.41 -35.47
N ARG A 232 12.32 -15.52 -35.12
CA ARG A 232 10.87 -15.61 -34.88
C ARG A 232 10.47 -16.05 -33.48
N ASN A 233 11.37 -16.56 -32.64
CA ASN A 233 10.98 -17.16 -31.36
C ASN A 233 11.60 -16.44 -30.16
N SER A 234 10.81 -16.33 -29.09
CA SER A 234 11.20 -15.86 -27.76
C SER A 234 12.03 -16.92 -27.03
N ASP A 235 13.28 -17.08 -27.42
CA ASP A 235 14.17 -18.16 -26.95
C ASP A 235 14.83 -17.90 -25.57
N HIS A 236 14.07 -17.38 -24.60
CA HIS A 236 14.52 -17.05 -23.22
C HIS A 236 15.68 -16.08 -23.18
N ALA A 237 15.41 -14.97 -23.81
CA ALA A 237 16.42 -14.18 -24.38
C ALA A 237 16.12 -12.69 -24.00
N ALA A 238 17.12 -11.90 -23.52
CA ALA A 238 17.18 -10.41 -23.52
C ALA A 238 17.70 -9.63 -24.80
N ARG A 239 16.83 -8.87 -25.49
CA ARG A 239 17.23 -7.97 -26.60
C ARG A 239 17.75 -6.68 -25.98
N GLN A 240 18.85 -6.13 -26.49
CA GLN A 240 19.48 -4.93 -25.93
C GLN A 240 19.65 -3.83 -26.98
N ALA A 241 19.36 -2.60 -26.56
CA ALA A 241 19.73 -1.37 -27.25
C ALA A 241 20.59 -0.51 -26.32
N THR A 242 21.68 0.06 -26.85
CA THR A 242 22.46 1.10 -26.17
C THR A 242 22.03 2.46 -26.70
N LEU A 243 21.57 3.32 -25.79
CA LEU A 243 20.90 4.57 -26.13
C LEU A 243 21.64 5.73 -25.52
N ALA A 244 21.77 6.80 -26.27
CA ALA A 244 22.19 8.09 -25.78
C ALA A 244 20.97 9.02 -25.69
N LEU A 245 20.70 9.52 -24.48
CA LEU A 245 19.72 10.57 -24.22
C LEU A 245 20.45 11.91 -24.16
N ALA A 246 19.97 12.90 -24.89
CA ALA A 246 20.53 14.25 -24.88
C ALA A 246 19.45 15.25 -24.50
N ARG A 247 19.74 16.11 -23.52
CA ARG A 247 18.93 17.30 -23.23
C ARG A 247 19.15 18.31 -24.34
N VAL A 248 18.08 18.90 -24.85
CA VAL A 248 18.11 19.96 -25.85
C VAL A 248 18.47 21.28 -25.13
N GLY A 249 19.59 21.90 -25.53
CA GLY A 249 19.99 23.26 -25.11
C GLY A 249 20.77 23.40 -23.79
N VAL A 250 22.03 22.95 -23.77
CA VAL A 250 23.25 23.67 -23.31
C VAL A 250 24.41 22.98 -24.05
N ASP A 251 25.03 23.65 -25.03
CA ASP A 251 26.20 23.20 -25.82
C ASP A 251 26.22 21.75 -26.35
N THR A 252 25.38 21.44 -27.35
CA THR A 252 25.75 20.52 -28.45
C THR A 252 24.60 20.47 -29.45
N ALA A 253 24.82 21.03 -30.64
CA ALA A 253 24.24 20.42 -31.82
C ALA A 253 24.85 18.99 -31.90
N PRO A 254 24.05 17.91 -31.93
CA PRO A 254 24.62 16.60 -32.15
C PRO A 254 25.12 16.56 -33.60
N ASP A 255 26.44 16.40 -33.77
CA ASP A 255 27.00 16.02 -35.07
C ASP A 255 26.32 14.72 -35.54
N PRO A 256 25.98 14.60 -36.83
CA PRO A 256 25.43 13.38 -37.39
C PRO A 256 26.51 12.30 -37.38
N VAL A 257 26.51 11.42 -36.37
CA VAL A 257 27.36 10.23 -36.40
C VAL A 257 26.77 9.23 -37.39
N VAL A 258 27.46 9.07 -38.51
CA VAL A 258 27.25 8.05 -39.54
C VAL A 258 27.41 6.67 -38.90
N ILE A 259 26.36 5.84 -38.96
CA ILE A 259 26.42 4.42 -38.65
C ILE A 259 26.95 3.70 -39.89
N ALA A 260 28.19 3.22 -39.84
CA ALA A 260 28.68 2.24 -40.81
C ALA A 260 27.93 0.90 -40.58
N PRO A 261 27.49 0.21 -41.65
CA PRO A 261 26.81 -1.07 -41.52
C PRO A 261 27.82 -2.19 -41.73
N ASP A 262 28.13 -2.95 -40.69
CA ASP A 262 28.92 -4.16 -40.88
C ASP A 262 28.46 -5.29 -39.95
N GLY A 263 27.53 -6.06 -40.52
CA GLY A 263 27.46 -7.48 -40.24
C GLY A 263 28.64 -8.22 -40.87
N SER A 264 29.13 -9.21 -40.13
CA SER A 264 29.83 -10.43 -40.55
C SER A 264 31.38 -10.47 -40.59
N SER A 265 31.86 -11.54 -39.95
CA SER A 265 33.16 -12.22 -40.05
C SER A 265 34.35 -11.66 -39.27
N ALA A 266 34.62 -12.26 -38.10
CA ALA A 266 35.92 -12.24 -37.46
C ALA A 266 36.72 -13.48 -37.90
N THR A 267 37.79 -13.27 -38.68
CA THR A 267 38.85 -14.27 -38.86
C THR A 267 39.90 -14.14 -37.74
N LYS A 268 40.37 -15.30 -37.29
CA LYS A 268 41.35 -15.52 -36.21
C LYS A 268 42.72 -14.91 -36.57
N ALA A 269 43.08 -13.73 -36.05
CA ALA A 269 44.48 -13.27 -36.12
C ALA A 269 44.91 -12.14 -35.15
N GLN A 270 44.27 -11.90 -34.00
CA GLN A 270 44.75 -10.81 -33.10
C GLN A 270 44.78 -11.11 -31.60
N SER A 271 44.75 -12.39 -31.21
CA SER A 271 44.97 -12.82 -29.81
C SER A 271 46.43 -13.25 -29.63
N LYS A 272 47.37 -12.31 -29.43
CA LYS A 272 48.71 -12.67 -28.91
C LYS A 272 49.60 -11.56 -28.33
N LYS A 273 49.21 -10.27 -28.30
CA LYS A 273 50.19 -9.21 -27.99
C LYS A 273 50.12 -8.49 -26.64
N ASP A 274 49.02 -8.52 -25.89
CA ASP A 274 48.94 -7.70 -24.66
C ASP A 274 49.08 -8.46 -23.33
N ARG A 275 49.58 -9.69 -23.38
CA ARG A 275 49.95 -10.46 -22.19
C ARG A 275 51.46 -10.40 -21.94
N LYS A 276 52.01 -9.20 -21.68
CA LYS A 276 53.36 -9.00 -21.08
C LYS A 276 53.68 -7.51 -20.87
N ARG A 277 53.49 -6.99 -19.66
CA ARG A 277 54.45 -6.08 -18.99
C ARG A 277 54.16 -6.03 -17.48
N LYS A 278 55.24 -6.15 -16.71
CA LYS A 278 55.34 -6.54 -15.30
C LYS A 278 55.39 -5.32 -14.35
N ARG A 279 54.87 -5.55 -13.12
CA ARG A 279 55.36 -5.23 -11.74
C ARG A 279 56.24 -3.99 -11.43
N LYS A 280 55.84 -3.25 -10.37
CA LYS A 280 56.61 -2.86 -9.14
C LYS A 280 55.67 -2.05 -8.21
N VAL A 281 55.20 -2.55 -7.05
CA VAL A 281 55.73 -2.45 -5.66
C VAL A 281 56.14 -1.02 -5.23
N VAL A 282 55.41 -0.43 -4.27
CA VAL A 282 55.93 0.21 -3.03
C VAL A 282 54.86 0.13 -1.92
N SER A 283 55.30 -0.30 -0.74
CA SER A 283 54.63 -0.40 0.55
C SER A 283 55.01 0.78 1.46
N PHE A 284 54.14 1.24 2.36
CA PHE A 284 54.52 1.85 3.65
C PHE A 284 53.47 1.55 4.72
N ALA A 285 53.94 1.26 5.94
CA ALA A 285 53.20 1.06 7.18
C ALA A 285 53.97 1.81 8.32
N PRO A 286 53.59 1.72 9.62
CA PRO A 286 52.94 2.78 10.40
C PRO A 286 53.72 3.24 11.66
N GLN A 287 53.29 4.32 12.34
CA GLN A 287 53.68 4.75 13.71
C GLN A 287 52.62 5.78 14.19
N GLY A 288 52.13 5.91 15.43
CA GLY A 288 52.34 5.25 16.73
C GLY A 288 52.09 6.26 17.88
N GLN A 289 51.20 5.93 18.86
CA GLN A 289 51.13 6.36 20.30
C GLN A 289 50.92 7.87 20.66
N GLN A 290 50.35 8.33 21.79
CA GLN A 290 49.98 7.77 23.12
C GLN A 290 48.98 8.67 23.89
N ALA A 291 48.52 8.21 25.07
CA ALA A 291 47.47 8.73 25.96
C ALA A 291 47.93 9.72 27.06
N GLY A 292 46.97 10.40 27.72
CA GLY A 292 47.18 11.11 28.99
C GLY A 292 45.86 11.33 29.76
N GLN A 293 45.77 10.79 30.99
CA GLN A 293 44.72 11.00 31.99
C GLN A 293 45.02 12.22 32.87
N VAL A 294 43.99 12.92 33.35
CA VAL A 294 43.98 13.66 34.63
C VAL A 294 42.60 13.52 35.28
N LEU A 295 42.58 13.31 36.59
CA LEU A 295 41.44 13.02 37.46
C LEU A 295 41.57 13.94 38.69
N VAL A 296 40.54 14.73 39.06
CA VAL A 296 40.30 15.17 40.46
C VAL A 296 38.82 15.51 40.68
N ASP A 297 38.29 15.08 41.82
CA ASP A 297 36.92 15.08 42.35
C ASP A 297 36.26 16.44 42.69
N GLY A 298 34.93 16.43 42.83
CA GLY A 298 34.13 17.43 43.55
C GLY A 298 32.61 17.19 43.49
N LEU A 299 32.03 16.71 44.59
CA LEU A 299 30.61 16.33 44.74
C LEU A 299 29.64 17.52 44.95
N ALA A 300 28.38 17.25 44.57
CA ALA A 300 27.10 17.82 45.02
C ALA A 300 26.44 18.91 44.15
N GLY A 301 25.33 18.50 43.52
CA GLY A 301 24.36 19.34 42.82
C GLY A 301 23.32 18.48 42.11
N SER A 302 22.35 17.92 42.84
CA SER A 302 21.27 17.11 42.29
C SER A 302 20.18 17.98 41.66
N SER A 303 20.12 18.04 40.33
CA SER A 303 18.92 18.43 39.58
C SER A 303 19.01 17.94 38.14
N GLY A 304 17.94 17.25 37.71
CA GLY A 304 17.89 16.44 36.49
C GLY A 304 18.44 15.05 36.80
N THR A 305 17.58 14.04 37.00
CA THR A 305 18.09 12.69 37.28
C THR A 305 18.97 12.24 36.12
N ALA A 306 20.28 12.27 36.38
CA ALA A 306 21.30 11.69 35.55
C ALA A 306 20.98 10.21 35.30
N PHE A 307 21.48 9.70 34.19
CA PHE A 307 21.53 8.28 33.90
C PHE A 307 21.90 7.48 35.18
N ALA A 308 20.96 6.66 35.68
CA ALA A 308 21.06 6.02 37.00
C ALA A 308 22.04 4.83 37.05
N GLY A 309 22.63 4.46 35.91
CA GLY A 309 23.63 3.42 35.83
C GLY A 309 25.06 3.94 36.02
N PRO A 310 26.02 3.05 36.30
CA PRO A 310 27.42 3.42 36.46
C PRO A 310 28.01 3.92 35.14
N VAL A 311 28.36 5.21 35.08
CA VAL A 311 28.84 5.90 33.88
C VAL A 311 30.05 5.20 33.25
N ASP A 312 30.99 4.74 34.08
CA ASP A 312 32.24 4.11 33.62
C ASP A 312 32.17 2.58 33.55
N GLN A 313 31.01 1.97 33.81
CA GLN A 313 30.84 0.51 33.80
C GLN A 313 29.68 0.04 32.89
N PRO A 314 29.73 0.34 31.57
CA PRO A 314 28.68 -0.03 30.60
C PRO A 314 28.37 -1.53 30.55
N PHE A 315 29.33 -2.38 30.91
CA PHE A 315 29.25 -3.83 30.79
C PHE A 315 29.01 -4.55 32.11
N ALA A 316 28.91 -3.82 33.22
CA ALA A 316 28.53 -4.43 34.49
C ALA A 316 27.12 -5.02 34.37
N LEU A 317 26.97 -6.25 34.89
CA LEU A 317 25.71 -6.98 34.80
C LEU A 317 24.62 -6.32 35.65
N THR A 318 23.41 -6.37 35.13
CA THR A 318 22.18 -5.90 35.76
C THR A 318 21.02 -6.75 35.25
N GLU A 319 19.79 -6.33 35.51
CA GLU A 319 18.58 -7.00 35.04
C GLU A 319 17.62 -6.01 34.38
N PHE A 320 16.80 -6.49 33.43
CA PHE A 320 15.79 -5.69 32.74
C PHE A 320 14.58 -6.56 32.34
N GLY A 321 13.37 -6.01 32.42
CA GLY A 321 12.11 -6.72 32.12
C GLY A 321 11.03 -6.48 33.19
N ASP A 322 9.80 -6.86 32.88
CA ASP A 322 8.58 -6.52 33.64
C ASP A 322 8.13 -7.57 34.67
N THR A 323 8.30 -8.87 34.37
CA THR A 323 7.71 -9.99 35.12
C THR A 323 8.77 -10.90 35.75
N VAL A 324 9.73 -11.36 34.96
CA VAL A 324 10.93 -12.06 35.42
C VAL A 324 12.12 -11.35 34.80
N PRO A 325 12.77 -10.42 35.52
CA PRO A 325 13.89 -9.65 35.00
C PRO A 325 14.94 -10.59 34.39
N LYS A 326 15.36 -10.28 33.16
CA LYS A 326 16.37 -11.05 32.47
C LYS A 326 17.71 -10.35 32.64
N ARG A 327 18.76 -11.16 32.82
CA ARG A 327 20.14 -10.70 32.92
C ARG A 327 20.50 -9.92 31.65
N VAL A 328 21.04 -8.72 31.84
CA VAL A 328 21.59 -7.85 30.79
C VAL A 328 22.79 -7.08 31.37
N ASP A 329 23.37 -6.15 30.63
CA ASP A 329 24.33 -5.16 31.16
C ASP A 329 23.73 -3.74 31.10
N TRP A 330 24.38 -2.81 31.79
CA TRP A 330 23.88 -1.44 31.90
C TRP A 330 23.76 -0.70 30.56
N LYS A 331 24.64 -0.95 29.58
CA LYS A 331 24.54 -0.36 28.24
C LYS A 331 23.32 -0.88 27.47
N THR A 332 23.05 -2.18 27.55
CA THR A 332 21.85 -2.80 26.96
C THR A 332 20.59 -2.27 27.62
N ARG A 333 20.58 -2.20 28.96
CA ARG A 333 19.47 -1.67 29.75
C ARG A 333 19.15 -0.22 29.38
N ALA A 334 20.16 0.65 29.31
CA ALA A 334 19.97 2.06 28.94
C ALA A 334 19.30 2.22 27.56
N ALA A 335 19.71 1.41 26.57
CA ALA A 335 19.13 1.44 25.23
C ALA A 335 17.67 0.93 25.21
N LEU A 336 17.34 -0.07 26.04
CA LEU A 336 15.98 -0.58 26.17
C LEU A 336 15.07 0.39 26.95
N GLU A 337 15.58 1.09 27.96
CA GLU A 337 14.86 2.15 28.67
C GLU A 337 14.53 3.33 27.73
N GLU A 338 15.43 3.69 26.81
CA GLU A 338 15.16 4.67 25.75
C GLU A 338 14.09 4.16 24.75
N ALA A 339 14.07 2.84 24.46
CA ALA A 339 13.05 2.24 23.62
C ALA A 339 11.67 2.26 24.29
N GLU A 340 11.59 1.95 25.59
CA GLU A 340 10.36 2.11 26.38
C GLU A 340 9.87 3.57 26.37
N ARG A 341 10.80 4.53 26.50
CA ARG A 341 10.47 5.97 26.47
C ARG A 341 9.89 6.42 25.13
N ARG A 342 10.40 5.93 23.99
CA ARG A 342 9.90 6.27 22.64
C ARG A 342 8.64 5.51 22.25
N LEU A 343 8.48 4.28 22.75
CA LEU A 343 7.30 3.45 22.49
C LEU A 343 6.11 3.80 23.40
N ASP A 344 6.37 4.47 24.52
CA ASP A 344 5.40 4.81 25.56
C ASP A 344 4.79 3.54 26.21
N TYR A 345 5.59 2.49 26.34
CA TYR A 345 5.23 1.27 27.06
C TYR A 345 6.46 0.41 27.45
N ARG A 346 6.36 -0.34 28.56
CA ARG A 346 7.39 -1.31 28.96
C ARG A 346 7.64 -2.46 27.95
N LEU A 347 8.86 -2.93 27.83
CA LEU A 347 9.21 -4.05 26.97
C LEU A 347 9.19 -5.36 27.76
N THR A 348 8.56 -6.39 27.20
CA THR A 348 8.59 -7.75 27.76
C THR A 348 9.72 -8.52 27.09
N VAL A 349 10.76 -8.82 27.88
CA VAL A 349 11.93 -9.59 27.44
C VAL A 349 11.65 -11.08 27.63
N VAL A 350 11.55 -11.80 26.52
CA VAL A 350 11.36 -13.25 26.49
C VAL A 350 12.69 -13.96 26.80
N GLN A 351 13.82 -13.40 26.35
CA GLN A 351 15.17 -13.89 26.63
C GLN A 351 16.18 -12.72 26.71
N GLY A 352 17.04 -12.70 27.73
CA GLY A 352 18.07 -11.67 27.94
C GLY A 352 19.47 -12.07 27.46
N SER A 353 20.48 -11.30 27.88
CA SER A 353 21.90 -11.49 27.54
C SER A 353 22.61 -12.45 28.52
N TYR A 354 23.85 -12.85 28.21
CA TYR A 354 24.73 -13.70 29.03
C TYR A 354 24.13 -15.06 29.43
N ASN A 355 23.56 -15.77 28.46
CA ASN A 355 22.80 -17.02 28.65
C ASN A 355 23.55 -18.30 28.22
N ASN A 356 24.89 -18.34 28.25
CA ASN A 356 25.81 -19.49 28.06
C ASN A 356 25.21 -20.80 27.49
N GLY A 357 24.57 -20.77 26.33
CA GLY A 357 23.97 -21.92 25.66
C GLY A 357 22.80 -22.60 26.38
N ARG A 358 22.25 -22.00 27.44
CA ARG A 358 21.19 -22.61 28.28
C ARG A 358 19.84 -22.71 27.55
N VAL A 359 19.64 -21.96 26.46
CA VAL A 359 18.45 -22.05 25.60
C VAL A 359 18.83 -22.65 24.25
N LYS A 360 18.56 -23.95 24.07
CA LYS A 360 18.89 -24.69 22.82
C LYS A 360 18.36 -24.05 21.55
N ALA A 361 17.22 -23.34 21.62
CA ALA A 361 16.56 -22.75 20.45
C ALA A 361 17.19 -21.45 19.95
N SER A 362 17.90 -20.70 20.79
CA SER A 362 18.51 -19.42 20.42
C SER A 362 19.91 -19.57 19.83
N GLY A 363 20.57 -20.72 20.02
CA GLY A 363 22.01 -20.84 19.75
C GLY A 363 22.83 -19.91 20.67
N PRO A 364 24.12 -19.69 20.37
CA PRO A 364 25.03 -18.93 21.24
C PRO A 364 24.84 -17.41 21.18
N THR A 365 23.88 -16.89 20.42
CA THR A 365 23.72 -15.44 20.19
C THR A 365 23.46 -14.66 21.47
N HIS A 366 22.91 -15.30 22.51
CA HIS A 366 22.66 -14.65 23.80
C HIS A 366 23.78 -14.87 24.82
N ASP A 367 24.91 -15.47 24.47
CA ASP A 367 25.97 -15.83 25.44
C ASP A 367 26.81 -14.61 25.86
N GLY A 368 26.78 -13.54 25.06
CA GLY A 368 27.36 -12.22 25.35
C GLY A 368 26.33 -11.15 25.73
N GLY A 369 26.78 -9.90 25.80
CA GLY A 369 25.97 -8.71 26.07
C GLY A 369 25.15 -8.24 24.87
N GLY A 370 24.28 -7.25 25.08
CA GLY A 370 23.63 -6.52 23.98
C GLY A 370 22.51 -7.21 23.22
N VAL A 371 22.06 -8.42 23.60
CA VAL A 371 21.10 -9.21 22.81
C VAL A 371 19.85 -9.54 23.63
N VAL A 372 18.68 -9.24 23.07
CA VAL A 372 17.39 -9.56 23.69
C VAL A 372 16.37 -10.06 22.68
N ASP A 373 15.49 -10.95 23.14
CA ASP A 373 14.27 -11.31 22.42
C ASP A 373 13.04 -10.70 23.11
N LEU A 374 12.20 -10.04 22.32
CA LEU A 374 11.02 -9.31 22.78
C LEU A 374 9.75 -9.92 22.18
N LEU A 375 8.61 -9.65 22.80
CA LEU A 375 7.32 -10.11 22.29
C LEU A 375 6.90 -9.40 20.98
N ALA A 376 6.32 -10.18 20.05
CA ALA A 376 6.06 -9.84 18.65
C ALA A 376 4.86 -8.94 18.34
N TRP A 377 4.00 -8.64 19.32
CA TRP A 377 2.89 -7.73 19.05
C TRP A 377 3.42 -6.33 18.68
N ASP A 378 2.71 -5.57 17.84
CA ASP A 378 3.18 -4.24 17.39
C ASP A 378 4.61 -4.28 16.79
N TRP A 379 4.99 -5.42 16.19
CA TRP A 379 6.38 -5.64 15.80
C TRP A 379 6.89 -4.62 14.80
N ARG A 380 6.04 -4.12 13.90
CA ARG A 380 6.47 -3.12 12.93
C ARG A 380 6.94 -1.85 13.66
N ARG A 381 6.14 -1.30 14.56
CA ARG A 381 6.51 -0.10 15.32
C ARG A 381 7.69 -0.32 16.26
N LYS A 382 7.73 -1.46 16.97
CA LYS A 382 8.86 -1.81 17.84
C LYS A 382 10.16 -1.96 17.08
N VAL A 383 10.15 -2.69 15.97
CA VAL A 383 11.34 -2.89 15.15
C VAL A 383 11.80 -1.54 14.59
N THR A 384 10.89 -0.65 14.19
CA THR A 384 11.26 0.72 13.79
C THR A 384 11.98 1.46 14.92
N VAL A 385 11.37 1.57 16.11
CA VAL A 385 11.96 2.32 17.24
C VAL A 385 13.27 1.73 17.73
N LEU A 386 13.37 0.39 17.84
CA LEU A 386 14.59 -0.29 18.23
C LEU A 386 15.72 0.02 17.22
N ARG A 387 15.41 0.01 15.91
CA ARG A 387 16.38 0.35 14.87
C ARG A 387 16.82 1.81 14.89
N GLU A 388 15.91 2.74 15.21
CA GLU A 388 16.20 4.17 15.38
C GLU A 388 17.07 4.49 16.61
N ILE A 389 17.07 3.61 17.62
CA ILE A 389 17.92 3.74 18.82
C ILE A 389 19.31 3.16 18.58
N GLY A 390 19.42 2.17 17.69
CA GLY A 390 20.67 1.52 17.33
C GLY A 390 20.70 0.01 17.56
N PHE A 391 19.54 -0.65 17.60
CA PHE A 391 19.46 -2.11 17.54
C PHE A 391 19.38 -2.60 16.10
N ALA A 392 20.09 -3.68 15.81
CA ALA A 392 19.77 -4.62 14.75
C ALA A 392 18.58 -5.48 15.22
N ALA A 393 17.35 -5.07 14.89
CA ALA A 393 16.13 -5.75 15.35
C ALA A 393 15.36 -6.41 14.20
N TRP A 394 14.81 -7.61 14.37
CA TRP A 394 14.00 -8.32 13.37
C TRP A 394 12.76 -8.95 13.98
N TYR A 395 11.64 -8.87 13.28
CA TYR A 395 10.51 -9.73 13.58
C TYR A 395 10.78 -11.16 13.10
N ARG A 396 10.55 -12.12 13.99
CA ARG A 396 10.61 -13.55 13.71
C ARG A 396 9.19 -14.08 13.66
N PRO A 397 8.73 -14.52 12.48
CA PRO A 397 7.46 -15.23 12.39
C PRO A 397 7.55 -16.54 13.17
N ALA A 398 6.43 -16.87 13.75
CA ALA A 398 6.17 -18.09 14.47
C ALA A 398 6.60 -19.36 13.70
N ARG A 399 7.43 -20.24 14.29
CA ARG A 399 7.72 -21.59 13.75
C ARG A 399 7.15 -22.75 14.58
N PRO A 400 6.20 -23.57 14.05
CA PRO A 400 5.49 -24.57 14.86
C PRO A 400 6.47 -25.53 15.55
N GLY A 401 6.26 -25.80 16.84
CA GLY A 401 7.09 -26.70 17.65
C GLY A 401 8.49 -26.18 18.03
N LEU A 402 8.89 -24.98 17.60
CA LEU A 402 10.25 -24.46 17.84
C LEU A 402 10.24 -23.22 18.74
N TRP A 403 9.65 -22.12 18.27
CA TRP A 403 9.50 -20.90 19.07
C TRP A 403 8.38 -20.02 18.53
N GLY A 404 7.91 -19.15 19.41
CA GLY A 404 6.85 -18.21 19.09
C GLY A 404 7.28 -17.09 18.16
N ALA A 405 6.31 -16.33 17.63
CA ALA A 405 6.64 -15.06 17.02
C ALA A 405 7.26 -14.17 18.09
N HIS A 406 8.39 -13.54 17.78
CA HIS A 406 9.11 -12.64 18.68
C HIS A 406 9.91 -11.62 17.85
N ILE A 407 10.52 -10.65 18.50
CA ILE A 407 11.43 -9.69 17.90
C ILE A 407 12.81 -9.96 18.48
N HIS A 408 13.74 -10.33 17.63
CA HIS A 408 15.13 -10.53 18.02
C HIS A 408 15.90 -9.22 17.81
N ALA A 409 16.54 -8.69 18.85
CA ALA A 409 17.23 -7.40 18.81
C ALA A 409 18.64 -7.48 19.38
N VAL A 410 19.61 -6.98 18.61
CA VAL A 410 21.03 -6.93 18.99
C VAL A 410 21.51 -5.47 18.96
N LEU A 411 22.02 -4.95 20.07
CA LEU A 411 22.52 -3.59 20.14
C LEU A 411 23.82 -3.47 19.34
N ILE A 412 23.82 -2.57 18.35
CA ILE A 412 24.93 -2.39 17.41
C ILE A 412 26.11 -1.75 18.15
N ASP A 413 27.33 -2.23 17.86
CA ASP A 413 28.59 -1.80 18.49
C ASP A 413 28.52 -1.82 20.03
N HIS A 414 27.85 -2.84 20.57
CA HIS A 414 27.74 -3.01 22.02
C HIS A 414 29.13 -3.17 22.67
N GLY A 415 30.00 -4.04 22.14
CA GLY A 415 31.39 -4.25 22.59
C GLY A 415 31.60 -5.54 23.40
N ARG A 416 30.51 -6.21 23.82
CA ARG A 416 30.53 -7.53 24.49
C ARG A 416 29.62 -8.56 23.81
N LEU A 417 29.27 -8.34 22.54
CA LEU A 417 28.47 -9.31 21.77
C LEU A 417 29.20 -10.65 21.68
N ASP A 418 28.46 -11.75 21.77
CA ASP A 418 28.98 -13.05 21.32
C ASP A 418 29.33 -12.97 19.82
N PRO A 419 30.36 -13.68 19.32
CA PRO A 419 30.71 -13.67 17.90
C PRO A 419 29.54 -13.97 16.95
N SER A 420 28.59 -14.82 17.36
CA SER A 420 27.40 -15.11 16.57
C SER A 420 26.44 -13.92 16.52
N ALA A 421 26.22 -13.21 17.63
CA ALA A 421 25.42 -11.97 17.64
C ALA A 421 26.12 -10.82 16.91
N ALA A 422 27.45 -10.72 17.00
CA ALA A 422 28.23 -9.77 16.21
C ALA A 422 28.08 -10.04 14.71
N ALA A 423 28.09 -11.31 14.30
CA ALA A 423 27.80 -11.71 12.92
C ALA A 423 26.38 -11.34 12.50
N GLN A 424 25.40 -11.36 13.42
CA GLN A 424 24.04 -10.88 13.14
C GLN A 424 24.00 -9.36 12.95
N VAL A 425 24.77 -8.58 13.71
CA VAL A 425 24.89 -7.12 13.47
C VAL A 425 25.55 -6.83 12.12
N VAL A 426 26.58 -7.60 11.74
CA VAL A 426 27.16 -7.51 10.38
C VAL A 426 26.11 -7.86 9.33
N ALA A 427 25.33 -8.91 9.56
CA ALA A 427 24.23 -9.30 8.70
C ALA A 427 23.19 -8.16 8.60
N TYR A 428 22.80 -7.53 9.72
CA TYR A 428 21.88 -6.40 9.76
C TYR A 428 22.38 -5.19 8.96
N ARG A 429 23.65 -4.82 9.16
CA ARG A 429 24.32 -3.74 8.42
C ARG A 429 24.39 -4.06 6.92
N ALA A 430 24.59 -5.34 6.59
CA ALA A 430 24.51 -5.86 5.22
C ALA A 430 23.07 -6.09 4.72
N GLY A 431 22.08 -5.70 5.53
CA GLY A 431 20.68 -5.75 5.21
C GLY A 431 20.02 -7.12 5.21
N ARG A 432 20.56 -8.02 6.01
CA ARG A 432 20.15 -9.42 6.13
C ARG A 432 19.42 -9.67 7.44
N ASP A 433 18.68 -10.76 7.48
CA ASP A 433 17.82 -11.17 8.58
C ASP A 433 18.59 -11.73 9.78
N GLY A 434 19.92 -11.82 9.75
CA GLY A 434 20.70 -12.35 10.86
C GLY A 434 20.43 -13.82 11.22
N LEU A 435 19.82 -14.63 10.35
CA LEU A 435 19.72 -16.07 10.55
C LEU A 435 20.81 -16.81 9.75
N LYS A 436 21.04 -18.09 10.05
CA LYS A 436 22.05 -18.91 9.34
C LYS A 436 21.77 -19.06 7.83
N GLY A 437 20.52 -18.92 7.42
CA GLY A 437 20.13 -18.84 6.00
C GLY A 437 20.36 -17.46 5.38
N GLY A 438 20.75 -16.49 6.22
CA GLY A 438 21.04 -15.10 5.94
C GLY A 438 20.11 -14.52 4.91
N ARG A 439 18.79 -14.51 5.14
CA ARG A 439 17.83 -13.98 4.15
C ARG A 439 17.91 -12.46 4.13
N SER A 440 17.29 -11.82 3.16
CA SER A 440 17.12 -10.37 3.22
C SER A 440 16.26 -10.00 4.43
N ASP A 441 16.66 -8.94 5.12
CA ASP A 441 15.81 -8.27 6.10
C ASP A 441 15.05 -7.16 5.40
N ASP A 442 13.78 -7.43 5.15
CA ASP A 442 12.89 -6.62 4.32
C ASP A 442 12.16 -5.53 5.13
N PHE A 443 12.44 -5.41 6.43
CA PHE A 443 11.91 -4.34 7.25
C PHE A 443 12.78 -3.06 7.11
N PRO A 444 12.21 -1.84 7.14
CA PRO A 444 12.98 -0.60 6.97
C PRO A 444 14.08 -0.42 8.02
N ARG A 445 15.25 0.08 7.60
CA ARG A 445 16.38 0.42 8.47
C ARG A 445 16.69 1.91 8.35
N PRO A 446 16.95 2.62 9.46
CA PRO A 446 17.43 3.99 9.40
C PRO A 446 18.74 4.07 8.61
N SER A 447 18.87 5.13 7.81
CA SER A 447 20.11 5.47 7.11
C SER A 447 20.46 6.92 7.43
N PRO A 448 21.61 7.20 8.06
CA PRO A 448 22.60 6.21 8.54
C PRO A 448 22.05 5.33 9.68
N ILE A 449 22.63 4.14 9.86
CA ILE A 449 22.26 3.24 10.96
C ILE A 449 22.82 3.85 12.26
N PRO A 450 21.96 4.21 13.24
CA PRO A 450 22.40 4.84 14.47
C PRO A 450 23.16 3.85 15.36
N VAL A 451 24.08 4.38 16.16
CA VAL A 451 24.80 3.66 17.22
C VAL A 451 24.45 4.30 18.55
N PHE A 452 24.01 3.49 19.51
CA PHE A 452 23.62 3.98 20.82
C PHE A 452 24.83 4.45 21.61
N SER A 453 24.80 5.70 22.07
CA SER A 453 25.86 6.30 22.91
C SER A 453 25.58 6.03 24.39
N TYR A 454 26.63 5.63 25.11
CA TYR A 454 26.58 5.38 26.56
C TYR A 454 27.68 6.19 27.27
N PRO A 455 27.36 6.91 28.36
CA PRO A 455 26.02 7.09 28.92
C PRO A 455 25.11 7.85 27.93
N PRO A 456 23.78 7.63 27.99
CA PRO A 456 22.86 8.32 27.09
C PRO A 456 22.93 9.83 27.33
N VAL A 457 23.02 10.61 26.24
CA VAL A 457 22.99 12.08 26.31
C VAL A 457 21.63 12.49 26.85
N VAL A 458 21.61 13.08 28.05
CA VAL A 458 20.40 13.67 28.62
C VAL A 458 20.14 14.98 27.88
N PRO A 459 19.00 15.14 27.16
CA PRO A 459 18.69 16.43 26.55
C PRO A 459 18.56 17.50 27.64
N GLY A 460 19.24 18.63 27.48
CA GLY A 460 19.09 19.80 28.35
C GLY A 460 17.66 20.37 28.33
N PRO A 461 17.27 21.18 29.32
CA PRO A 461 15.89 21.56 29.53
C PRO A 461 15.45 22.64 28.54
N THR A 462 14.85 22.23 27.42
CA THR A 462 14.02 23.11 26.60
C THR A 462 12.63 22.50 26.45
N MET A 463 11.83 22.66 27.52
CA MET A 463 10.38 22.89 27.63
C MET A 463 10.03 22.85 29.14
N PRO A 464 9.07 23.65 29.63
CA PRO A 464 9.04 24.19 30.99
C PRO A 464 8.94 23.14 32.10
N ALA A 465 9.40 23.53 33.30
CA ALA A 465 9.58 22.77 34.54
C ALA A 465 8.34 22.03 35.09
N ASP A 466 7.24 21.98 34.34
CA ASP A 466 6.04 21.21 34.65
C ASP A 466 6.23 19.71 34.36
N GLY A 467 7.33 19.35 33.71
CA GLY A 467 7.67 17.99 33.29
C GLY A 467 7.95 17.00 34.43
N GLU A 468 8.38 17.46 35.61
CA GLU A 468 8.72 16.56 36.73
C GLU A 468 7.50 16.20 37.58
N ALA A 469 6.58 17.15 37.78
CA ALA A 469 5.23 16.88 38.29
C ALA A 469 4.44 16.02 37.29
N ARG A 470 4.61 16.24 35.97
CA ARG A 470 4.05 15.38 34.93
C ARG A 470 4.70 14.00 34.87
N ARG A 471 5.99 13.82 35.20
CA ARG A 471 6.66 12.50 35.27
C ARG A 471 6.20 11.67 36.46
N ARG A 472 5.97 12.29 37.63
CA ARG A 472 5.33 11.61 38.77
C ARG A 472 3.83 11.37 38.54
N ALA A 473 3.16 12.22 37.74
CA ALA A 473 1.78 12.01 37.32
C ALA A 473 1.62 11.07 36.10
N SER A 474 2.66 10.86 35.28
CA SER A 474 2.63 9.96 34.11
C SER A 474 3.09 8.54 34.45
N VAL A 475 3.48 8.30 35.70
CA VAL A 475 3.45 6.99 36.35
C VAL A 475 2.29 6.92 37.37
N ALA A 476 1.25 7.72 37.18
CA ALA A 476 -0.08 7.20 37.46
C ALA A 476 -0.48 6.35 36.25
N PRO A 477 -1.08 5.16 36.43
CA PRO A 477 -1.51 4.34 35.33
C PRO A 477 -2.34 5.20 34.38
N LEU A 478 -1.91 5.36 33.12
CA LEU A 478 -2.80 5.79 32.05
C LEU A 478 -4.08 4.98 32.21
N GLY A 479 -5.17 5.70 32.50
CA GLY A 479 -6.30 5.25 33.32
C GLY A 479 -6.72 3.81 33.05
N ARG A 480 -6.98 3.05 34.14
CA ARG A 480 -7.30 1.61 34.16
C ARG A 480 -7.25 0.98 32.77
N PRO A 481 -6.12 0.37 32.39
CA PRO A 481 -6.03 -0.34 31.14
C PRO A 481 -7.21 -1.31 31.08
N TYR A 482 -7.79 -1.44 29.90
CA TYR A 482 -8.32 -2.71 29.48
C TYR A 482 -7.43 -3.85 30.03
N PRO A 483 -7.94 -4.71 30.91
CA PRO A 483 -7.98 -6.09 30.49
C PRO A 483 -9.41 -6.57 30.44
N PRO A 484 -9.71 -7.54 29.57
CA PRO A 484 -10.95 -8.26 29.66
C PRO A 484 -11.01 -9.01 31.00
N ASN A 485 -12.22 -9.18 31.54
CA ASN A 485 -12.45 -10.00 32.73
C ASN A 485 -12.39 -11.50 32.43
N ARG A 486 -12.32 -11.87 31.13
CA ARG A 486 -12.32 -13.26 30.65
C ARG A 486 -11.28 -13.42 29.55
N SER A 487 -10.59 -14.54 29.57
CA SER A 487 -9.63 -14.97 28.55
C SER A 487 -10.29 -15.65 27.34
N LEU A 488 -11.60 -15.87 27.40
CA LEU A 488 -12.39 -16.44 26.32
C LEU A 488 -13.83 -15.91 26.46
N ASP A 489 -14.19 -14.96 25.59
CA ASP A 489 -15.59 -14.57 25.35
C ASP A 489 -16.05 -15.01 23.96
N GLY A 490 -15.18 -14.92 22.96
CA GLY A 490 -15.54 -15.21 21.58
C GLY A 490 -14.40 -15.75 20.76
N ILE A 491 -14.77 -16.30 19.61
CA ILE A 491 -13.83 -16.74 18.57
C ILE A 491 -14.27 -16.16 17.23
N ASP A 492 -13.32 -16.01 16.33
CA ASP A 492 -13.59 -15.77 14.92
C ASP A 492 -12.99 -16.89 14.06
N ILE A 493 -13.73 -17.31 13.04
CA ILE A 493 -13.42 -18.50 12.23
C ILE A 493 -13.71 -18.27 10.74
N SER A 494 -13.13 -19.11 9.90
CA SER A 494 -13.35 -19.14 8.45
C SER A 494 -13.33 -20.58 7.92
N HIS A 495 -13.28 -20.74 6.59
CA HIS A 495 -13.05 -22.03 5.93
C HIS A 495 -11.74 -22.73 6.34
N HIS A 496 -10.81 -22.05 7.01
CA HIS A 496 -9.57 -22.66 7.50
C HIS A 496 -9.78 -23.65 8.66
N GLN A 497 -10.87 -23.52 9.42
CA GLN A 497 -11.24 -24.51 10.43
C GLN A 497 -11.99 -25.66 9.76
N SER A 498 -11.37 -26.82 9.62
CA SER A 498 -12.00 -28.03 9.07
C SER A 498 -12.82 -28.80 10.10
N GLY A 499 -13.87 -29.50 9.65
CA GLY A 499 -14.63 -30.43 10.48
C GLY A 499 -15.79 -29.83 11.28
N ARG A 500 -16.43 -30.67 12.10
CA ARG A 500 -17.56 -30.30 12.95
C ARG A 500 -17.05 -29.71 14.26
N LEU A 501 -17.56 -28.54 14.65
CA LEU A 501 -17.22 -27.91 15.92
C LEU A 501 -18.06 -28.51 17.06
N ASP A 502 -17.44 -28.82 18.19
CA ASP A 502 -18.18 -29.09 19.43
C ASP A 502 -18.38 -27.78 20.20
N LEU A 503 -19.44 -27.06 19.80
CA LEU A 503 -19.82 -25.81 20.44
C LEU A 503 -20.35 -26.00 21.86
N THR A 504 -20.73 -27.21 22.26
CA THR A 504 -21.13 -27.49 23.64
C THR A 504 -19.92 -27.49 24.56
N ALA A 505 -18.83 -28.15 24.15
CA ALA A 505 -17.55 -28.07 24.85
C ALA A 505 -17.01 -26.63 24.89
N ALA A 506 -17.07 -25.90 23.76
CA ALA A 506 -16.58 -24.52 23.70
C ALA A 506 -17.36 -23.57 24.63
N LYS A 507 -18.70 -23.69 24.67
CA LYS A 507 -19.54 -22.91 25.60
C LYS A 507 -19.22 -23.22 27.06
N ARG A 508 -19.01 -24.49 27.41
CA ARG A 508 -18.58 -24.88 28.77
C ARG A 508 -17.22 -24.29 29.14
N ALA A 509 -16.32 -24.14 28.16
CA ALA A 509 -15.03 -23.48 28.35
C ALA A 509 -15.13 -21.94 28.46
N GLY A 510 -16.31 -21.37 28.20
CA GLY A 510 -16.57 -19.93 28.36
C GLY A 510 -16.92 -19.19 27.07
N LEU A 511 -17.04 -19.87 25.91
CA LEU A 511 -17.43 -19.23 24.65
C LEU A 511 -18.86 -18.67 24.72
N ARG A 512 -19.02 -17.39 24.36
CA ARG A 512 -20.29 -16.63 24.43
C ARG A 512 -20.77 -16.09 23.09
N TRP A 513 -19.90 -15.95 22.10
CA TRP A 513 -20.27 -15.55 20.74
C TRP A 513 -19.24 -16.04 19.72
N MET A 514 -19.58 -15.97 18.44
CA MET A 514 -18.67 -16.36 17.35
C MET A 514 -18.82 -15.44 16.13
N TYR A 515 -17.73 -15.06 15.48
CA TYR A 515 -17.77 -14.46 14.13
C TYR A 515 -17.35 -15.48 13.07
N VAL A 516 -17.96 -15.40 11.89
CA VAL A 516 -17.67 -16.30 10.77
C VAL A 516 -17.42 -15.49 9.51
N LYS A 517 -16.32 -15.75 8.81
CA LYS A 517 -16.05 -15.13 7.50
C LYS A 517 -17.21 -15.39 6.56
N ALA A 518 -17.69 -14.37 5.87
CA ALA A 518 -18.76 -14.52 4.88
C ALA A 518 -18.26 -14.28 3.47
N THR A 519 -17.58 -13.16 3.26
CA THR A 519 -17.13 -12.72 1.94
C THR A 519 -15.78 -12.03 2.01
N GLU A 520 -15.14 -11.92 0.84
CA GLU A 520 -13.93 -11.14 0.62
C GLU A 520 -14.03 -10.42 -0.72
N GLY A 521 -13.74 -9.12 -0.74
CA GLY A 521 -13.95 -8.27 -1.90
C GLY A 521 -15.37 -8.38 -2.48
N THR A 522 -15.50 -8.32 -3.80
CA THR A 522 -16.80 -8.36 -4.49
C THR A 522 -17.18 -9.73 -5.07
N SER A 523 -16.35 -10.76 -4.86
CA SER A 523 -16.52 -12.04 -5.56
C SER A 523 -16.35 -13.30 -4.72
N PHE A 524 -15.55 -13.27 -3.65
CA PHE A 524 -15.28 -14.48 -2.88
C PHE A 524 -16.34 -14.70 -1.80
N LYS A 525 -16.89 -15.92 -1.75
CA LYS A 525 -17.84 -16.37 -0.72
C LYS A 525 -17.21 -17.50 0.09
N ASP A 526 -17.21 -17.38 1.41
CA ASP A 526 -16.76 -18.46 2.27
C ASP A 526 -17.80 -19.59 2.27
N LYS A 527 -17.42 -20.75 1.72
CA LYS A 527 -18.31 -21.90 1.55
C LYS A 527 -18.80 -22.47 2.89
N THR A 528 -18.08 -22.24 3.97
CA THR A 528 -18.42 -22.76 5.31
C THR A 528 -19.38 -21.84 6.08
N HIS A 529 -19.51 -20.57 5.66
CA HIS A 529 -20.26 -19.53 6.36
C HIS A 529 -21.66 -19.98 6.79
N ARG A 530 -22.49 -20.36 5.81
CA ARG A 530 -23.90 -20.74 6.07
C ARG A 530 -24.01 -21.94 7.01
N GLY A 531 -23.12 -22.92 6.90
CA GLY A 531 -23.10 -24.10 7.75
C GLY A 531 -22.74 -23.76 9.20
N ARG A 532 -21.70 -22.93 9.40
CA ARG A 532 -21.21 -22.50 10.71
C ARG A 532 -22.19 -21.58 11.41
N VAL A 533 -22.83 -20.66 10.68
CA VAL A 533 -23.91 -19.81 11.22
C VAL A 533 -25.09 -20.64 11.71
N ARG A 534 -25.53 -21.65 10.92
CA ARG A 534 -26.59 -22.57 11.37
C ARG A 534 -26.20 -23.32 12.64
N GLN A 535 -24.97 -23.84 12.67
CA GLN A 535 -24.46 -24.58 13.83
C GLN A 535 -24.38 -23.73 15.10
N ALA A 536 -23.96 -22.47 14.98
CA ALA A 536 -23.91 -21.52 16.09
C ALA A 536 -25.31 -21.24 16.64
N ARG A 537 -26.25 -20.89 15.74
CA ARG A 537 -27.64 -20.59 16.10
C ARG A 537 -28.34 -21.80 16.74
N SER A 538 -28.17 -23.00 16.18
CA SER A 538 -28.73 -24.22 16.77
C SER A 538 -28.16 -24.54 18.15
N SER A 539 -26.96 -24.04 18.45
CA SER A 539 -26.31 -24.18 19.75
C SER A 539 -26.65 -23.02 20.71
N GLY A 540 -27.53 -22.09 20.31
CA GLY A 540 -27.89 -20.90 21.09
C GLY A 540 -26.78 -19.86 21.22
N LEU A 541 -25.74 -19.94 20.38
CA LEU A 541 -24.61 -19.01 20.41
C LEU A 541 -24.88 -17.81 19.48
N PRO A 542 -24.85 -16.56 19.98
CA PRO A 542 -24.85 -15.37 19.13
C PRO A 542 -23.73 -15.45 18.09
N VAL A 543 -24.08 -15.20 16.82
CA VAL A 543 -23.15 -15.32 15.70
C VAL A 543 -23.13 -14.04 14.87
N GLY A 544 -21.93 -13.63 14.47
CA GLY A 544 -21.67 -12.53 13.55
C GLY A 544 -21.08 -13.00 12.24
N ALA A 545 -21.18 -12.13 11.24
CA ALA A 545 -20.51 -12.31 9.96
C ALA A 545 -19.46 -11.22 9.79
N TYR A 546 -18.32 -11.56 9.19
CA TYR A 546 -17.33 -10.55 8.81
C TYR A 546 -17.01 -10.58 7.32
N HIS A 547 -16.64 -9.41 6.83
CA HIS A 547 -16.22 -9.16 5.47
C HIS A 547 -14.74 -8.78 5.44
N PHE A 548 -13.93 -9.55 4.71
CA PHE A 548 -12.52 -9.21 4.48
C PHE A 548 -12.44 -8.17 3.36
N ALA A 549 -12.03 -6.94 3.70
CA ALA A 549 -11.99 -5.83 2.77
C ALA A 549 -10.94 -6.03 1.67
N ARG A 550 -11.24 -5.61 0.44
CA ARG A 550 -10.25 -5.47 -0.65
C ARG A 550 -10.30 -4.06 -1.25
N PRO A 551 -9.81 -3.04 -0.52
CA PRO A 551 -10.00 -1.64 -0.91
C PRO A 551 -9.45 -1.25 -2.29
N GLU A 552 -8.51 -2.04 -2.83
CA GLU A 552 -7.96 -1.94 -4.19
C GLU A 552 -9.01 -1.95 -5.32
N GLY A 553 -10.19 -2.54 -5.09
CA GLY A 553 -11.31 -2.47 -6.03
C GLY A 553 -12.03 -1.13 -6.06
N ARG A 554 -11.71 -0.23 -5.12
CA ARG A 554 -12.23 1.14 -4.90
C ARG A 554 -13.75 1.30 -4.79
N ASP A 555 -14.53 0.22 -4.85
CA ASP A 555 -15.98 0.23 -4.69
C ASP A 555 -16.42 -0.40 -3.35
N ALA A 556 -16.26 0.38 -2.28
CA ALA A 556 -16.66 -0.03 -0.94
C ALA A 556 -18.17 -0.37 -0.84
N ALA A 557 -19.00 0.28 -1.66
CA ALA A 557 -20.44 0.03 -1.68
C ALA A 557 -20.77 -1.31 -2.35
N ALA A 558 -20.05 -1.70 -3.39
CA ALA A 558 -20.17 -3.03 -3.98
C ALA A 558 -19.73 -4.12 -2.99
N GLU A 559 -18.62 -3.93 -2.27
CA GLU A 559 -18.20 -4.88 -1.23
C GLU A 559 -19.23 -5.02 -0.12
N ALA A 560 -19.75 -3.90 0.40
CA ALA A 560 -20.82 -3.91 1.38
C ALA A 560 -22.08 -4.62 0.86
N ARG A 561 -22.53 -4.31 -0.36
CA ARG A 561 -23.69 -4.96 -0.99
C ARG A 561 -23.46 -6.45 -1.21
N PHE A 562 -22.28 -6.83 -1.66
CA PHE A 562 -21.91 -8.22 -1.87
C PHE A 562 -21.89 -8.98 -0.55
N PHE A 563 -21.29 -8.42 0.51
CA PHE A 563 -21.34 -8.97 1.85
C PHE A 563 -22.78 -9.17 2.34
N LEU A 564 -23.61 -8.12 2.29
CA LEU A 564 -25.00 -8.15 2.73
C LEU A 564 -25.87 -9.15 1.96
N ALA A 565 -25.62 -9.33 0.67
CA ALA A 565 -26.32 -10.31 -0.16
C ALA A 565 -25.98 -11.78 0.18
N ASN A 566 -24.89 -12.02 0.90
CA ASN A 566 -24.40 -13.36 1.23
C ASN A 566 -24.50 -13.72 2.71
N ILE A 567 -25.11 -12.85 3.51
CA ILE A 567 -25.38 -13.09 4.93
C ILE A 567 -26.87 -12.99 5.22
N ASP A 568 -27.29 -13.64 6.30
CA ASP A 568 -28.65 -13.59 6.81
C ASP A 568 -28.64 -12.90 8.17
N LEU A 569 -29.04 -11.63 8.22
CA LEU A 569 -29.06 -10.82 9.45
C LEU A 569 -30.38 -11.00 10.21
N ARG A 570 -30.29 -11.36 11.49
CA ARG A 570 -31.45 -11.50 12.38
C ARG A 570 -31.29 -10.67 13.63
N ALA A 571 -32.43 -10.28 14.23
CA ALA A 571 -32.42 -9.72 15.56
C ALA A 571 -31.75 -10.71 16.53
N GLY A 572 -30.82 -10.21 17.34
CA GLY A 572 -30.03 -11.02 18.25
C GLY A 572 -28.76 -11.64 17.67
N ASP A 573 -28.49 -11.56 16.36
CA ASP A 573 -27.15 -11.84 15.83
C ASP A 573 -26.16 -10.76 16.27
N MET A 574 -24.87 -11.03 16.15
CA MET A 574 -23.85 -10.00 16.31
C MET A 574 -23.92 -9.01 15.13
N VAL A 575 -23.53 -7.76 15.35
CA VAL A 575 -23.48 -6.72 14.29
C VAL A 575 -22.51 -7.13 13.17
N PRO A 576 -22.71 -6.69 11.91
CA PRO A 576 -21.76 -7.00 10.86
C PRO A 576 -20.38 -6.39 11.14
N MET A 577 -19.29 -7.10 10.80
CA MET A 577 -17.92 -6.63 11.05
C MET A 577 -17.15 -6.44 9.76
N LEU A 578 -16.48 -5.29 9.63
CA LEU A 578 -15.51 -5.02 8.57
C LEU A 578 -14.12 -5.41 9.06
N ASP A 579 -13.51 -6.36 8.37
CA ASP A 579 -12.12 -6.77 8.58
C ASP A 579 -11.24 -5.94 7.62
N LEU A 580 -10.68 -4.85 8.15
CA LEU A 580 -9.88 -3.86 7.43
C LEU A 580 -8.42 -3.94 7.88
N GLU A 581 -7.73 -4.95 7.38
CA GLU A 581 -6.30 -5.21 7.65
C GLU A 581 -5.39 -5.01 6.43
N ASP A 582 -5.97 -4.76 5.26
CA ASP A 582 -5.29 -4.42 4.03
C ASP A 582 -5.71 -3.01 3.59
N ILE A 583 -4.72 -2.19 3.23
CA ILE A 583 -4.95 -0.82 2.75
C ILE A 583 -5.14 -0.78 1.23
N GLY A 584 -4.75 -1.84 0.51
CA GLY A 584 -4.74 -1.86 -0.96
C GLY A 584 -3.76 -0.82 -1.53
N ASP A 585 -4.22 -0.09 -2.54
CA ASP A 585 -3.50 1.04 -3.16
C ASP A 585 -3.94 2.41 -2.62
N LEU A 586 -4.73 2.44 -1.54
CA LEU A 586 -5.28 3.67 -0.98
C LEU A 586 -4.30 4.35 -0.01
N THR A 587 -4.35 5.67 0.06
CA THR A 587 -3.77 6.42 1.19
C THR A 587 -4.66 6.28 2.44
N LEU A 588 -4.15 6.60 3.65
CA LEU A 588 -4.97 6.55 4.88
C LEU A 588 -6.25 7.41 4.83
N PRO A 589 -6.24 8.64 4.26
CA PRO A 589 -7.47 9.41 4.06
C PRO A 589 -8.46 8.71 3.11
N GLN A 590 -7.98 8.18 1.97
CA GLN A 590 -8.82 7.45 1.02
C GLN A 590 -9.38 6.16 1.63
N LEU A 591 -8.59 5.44 2.44
CA LEU A 591 -9.04 4.27 3.18
C LEU A 591 -10.13 4.65 4.19
N THR A 592 -9.98 5.80 4.87
CA THR A 592 -10.99 6.30 5.79
C THR A 592 -12.28 6.63 5.05
N GLU A 593 -12.21 7.32 3.91
CA GLU A 593 -13.38 7.62 3.07
C GLU A 593 -14.08 6.34 2.59
N TRP A 594 -13.30 5.39 2.06
CA TRP A 594 -13.76 4.08 1.61
C TRP A 594 -14.49 3.33 2.75
N THR A 595 -13.91 3.33 3.95
CA THR A 595 -14.50 2.74 5.15
C THR A 595 -15.83 3.41 5.50
N GLY A 596 -15.89 4.74 5.38
CA GLY A 596 -17.11 5.51 5.56
C GLY A 596 -18.21 5.12 4.59
N VAL A 597 -17.89 4.91 3.31
CA VAL A 597 -18.85 4.42 2.30
C VAL A 597 -19.37 3.03 2.68
N TRP A 598 -18.48 2.10 3.03
CA TRP A 598 -18.86 0.75 3.45
C TRP A 598 -19.81 0.78 4.66
N VAL A 599 -19.45 1.53 5.70
CA VAL A 599 -20.24 1.67 6.94
C VAL A 599 -21.61 2.28 6.65
N ARG A 600 -21.70 3.30 5.79
CA ARG A 600 -22.98 3.90 5.40
C ARG A 600 -23.88 2.88 4.68
N THR A 601 -23.33 2.13 3.73
CA THR A 601 -24.09 1.10 2.98
C THR A 601 -24.61 0.00 3.90
N VAL A 602 -23.78 -0.49 4.85
CA VAL A 602 -24.21 -1.51 5.82
C VAL A 602 -25.29 -0.99 6.77
N ASN A 603 -25.13 0.23 7.29
CA ASN A 603 -26.14 0.84 8.16
C ASN A 603 -27.50 1.03 7.46
N GLN A 604 -27.50 1.37 6.17
CA GLN A 604 -28.74 1.47 5.39
C GLN A 604 -29.45 0.13 5.31
N GLU A 605 -28.73 -0.97 5.07
CA GLU A 605 -29.35 -2.29 4.97
C GLU A 605 -29.85 -2.82 6.31
N ILE A 606 -29.12 -2.59 7.41
CA ILE A 606 -29.59 -2.90 8.76
C ILE A 606 -30.95 -2.24 9.01
N ARG A 607 -31.09 -0.95 8.68
CA ARG A 607 -32.36 -0.22 8.82
C ARG A 607 -33.46 -0.77 7.92
N ARG A 608 -33.15 -1.10 6.66
CA ARG A 608 -34.13 -1.70 5.72
C ARG A 608 -34.71 -3.01 6.24
N LYS A 609 -33.92 -3.80 6.97
CA LYS A 609 -34.38 -5.04 7.61
C LYS A 609 -35.14 -4.84 8.93
N GLY A 610 -35.47 -3.59 9.29
CA GLY A 610 -36.12 -3.28 10.56
C GLY A 610 -35.24 -3.61 11.76
N LEU A 611 -33.91 -3.57 11.59
CA LEU A 611 -32.94 -3.80 12.64
C LEU A 611 -32.24 -2.50 13.02
N SER A 612 -31.64 -2.49 14.20
CA SER A 612 -30.79 -1.42 14.71
C SER A 612 -29.50 -1.98 15.28
N GLY A 613 -28.40 -1.29 15.01
CA GLY A 613 -27.04 -1.67 15.38
C GLY A 613 -26.04 -1.00 14.45
N LYS A 614 -24.83 -0.74 14.94
CA LYS A 614 -23.73 -0.20 14.12
C LYS A 614 -22.72 -1.30 13.82
N PRO A 615 -22.11 -1.32 12.63
CA PRO A 615 -21.03 -2.26 12.33
C PRO A 615 -19.86 -2.14 13.31
N LEU A 616 -19.14 -3.23 13.47
CA LEU A 616 -17.86 -3.30 14.16
C LEU A 616 -16.73 -3.14 13.12
N ILE A 617 -15.64 -2.45 13.47
CA ILE A 617 -14.46 -2.36 12.59
C ILE A 617 -13.30 -3.07 13.27
N TYR A 618 -12.76 -4.10 12.62
CA TYR A 618 -11.47 -4.65 12.94
C TYR A 618 -10.40 -3.92 12.12
N THR A 619 -9.44 -3.27 12.78
CA THR A 619 -8.35 -2.60 12.07
C THR A 619 -7.15 -2.29 12.96
N PRO A 620 -5.92 -2.35 12.42
CA PRO A 620 -4.74 -1.78 13.07
C PRO A 620 -4.48 -0.31 12.68
N PHE A 621 -5.27 0.26 11.75
CA PHE A 621 -4.96 1.56 11.13
C PHE A 621 -5.50 2.74 11.94
N ASN A 622 -4.72 3.82 11.99
CA ASN A 622 -5.11 5.12 12.54
C ASN A 622 -6.00 5.87 11.53
N LEU A 623 -7.28 5.51 11.47
CA LEU A 623 -8.24 6.22 10.63
C LEU A 623 -8.44 7.65 11.16
N THR A 624 -8.80 8.57 10.26
CA THR A 624 -9.12 9.95 10.68
C THR A 624 -10.53 10.05 11.28
N HIS A 625 -11.40 9.07 11.03
CA HIS A 625 -12.77 9.03 11.53
C HIS A 625 -13.22 7.58 11.82
N GLY A 626 -13.91 7.35 12.94
CA GLY A 626 -14.33 6.02 13.40
C GLY A 626 -15.80 5.68 13.13
N PHE A 627 -16.56 6.60 12.52
CA PHE A 627 -17.96 6.45 12.09
C PHE A 627 -18.95 6.09 13.22
N GLY A 628 -18.55 6.29 14.47
CA GLY A 628 -19.25 5.80 15.65
C GLY A 628 -19.35 4.27 15.72
N CYS A 629 -18.55 3.55 14.93
CA CYS A 629 -18.37 2.11 15.02
C CYS A 629 -17.50 1.78 16.24
N LEU A 630 -17.76 0.61 16.83
CA LEU A 630 -16.88 0.07 17.85
C LEU A 630 -15.62 -0.51 17.19
N LEU A 631 -14.53 -0.59 17.95
CA LEU A 631 -13.25 -1.13 17.49
C LEU A 631 -13.04 -2.56 17.97
N TRP A 632 -12.59 -3.42 17.06
CA TRP A 632 -11.93 -4.68 17.36
C TRP A 632 -10.45 -4.52 16.99
N VAL A 633 -9.54 -4.86 17.91
CA VAL A 633 -8.10 -4.79 17.66
C VAL A 633 -7.42 -6.10 18.03
N ALA A 634 -6.32 -6.42 17.36
CA ALA A 634 -5.49 -7.57 17.68
C ALA A 634 -4.20 -7.16 18.41
N ARG A 635 -3.84 -7.91 19.46
CA ARG A 635 -2.51 -7.94 20.06
C ARG A 635 -2.29 -9.31 20.67
N TYR A 636 -1.37 -10.09 20.13
CA TYR A 636 -1.11 -11.42 20.64
C TYR A 636 0.11 -11.41 21.54
N SER A 637 -0.10 -11.66 22.82
CA SER A 637 0.97 -11.65 23.81
C SER A 637 0.60 -12.49 25.02
N ASP A 638 1.54 -13.28 25.50
CA ASP A 638 1.30 -14.20 26.62
C ASP A 638 1.18 -13.46 27.97
N ASP A 639 1.53 -12.17 28.01
CA ASP A 639 1.47 -11.27 29.17
C ASP A 639 0.10 -10.62 29.43
N PHE A 640 -0.91 -10.91 28.59
CA PHE A 640 -2.25 -10.29 28.68
C PHE A 640 -2.28 -8.75 28.71
N ARG A 641 -1.21 -8.09 28.26
CA ARG A 641 -1.18 -6.63 28.27
C ARG A 641 -2.07 -6.02 27.16
N ALA A 642 -2.70 -4.90 27.47
CA ALA A 642 -3.62 -4.24 26.56
C ALA A 642 -3.00 -3.88 25.18
N PRO A 643 -3.78 -3.93 24.09
CA PRO A 643 -3.40 -3.38 22.79
C PRO A 643 -3.26 -1.86 22.83
N VAL A 644 -2.37 -1.32 21.99
CA VAL A 644 -2.45 0.10 21.61
C VAL A 644 -3.72 0.29 20.81
N ILE A 645 -4.48 1.33 21.17
CA ILE A 645 -5.74 1.63 20.52
C ILE A 645 -5.48 2.58 19.33
N PRO A 646 -5.81 2.18 18.08
CA PRO A 646 -5.71 3.08 16.94
C PRO A 646 -6.63 4.28 17.07
N THR A 647 -6.21 5.42 16.55
CA THR A 647 -7.08 6.60 16.45
C THR A 647 -8.20 6.36 15.43
N PRO A 648 -9.39 6.96 15.61
CA PRO A 648 -9.75 7.92 16.66
C PRO A 648 -10.36 7.25 17.92
N TRP A 649 -10.28 5.93 18.04
CA TRP A 649 -10.85 5.23 19.19
C TRP A 649 -10.04 5.49 20.45
N LYS A 650 -10.74 5.58 21.58
CA LYS A 650 -10.12 5.70 22.92
C LYS A 650 -10.04 4.35 23.65
N ARG A 651 -10.82 3.37 23.18
CA ARG A 651 -10.87 2.00 23.71
C ARG A 651 -11.30 1.00 22.63
N ALA A 652 -10.88 -0.25 22.75
CA ALA A 652 -11.40 -1.35 21.96
C ALA A 652 -12.64 -1.97 22.64
N ALA A 653 -13.62 -2.36 21.82
CA ALA A 653 -14.77 -3.15 22.26
C ALA A 653 -14.42 -4.64 22.36
N ILE A 654 -13.58 -5.13 21.45
CA ILE A 654 -13.07 -6.50 21.42
C ILE A 654 -11.56 -6.47 21.25
N TRP A 655 -10.87 -7.32 22.00
CA TRP A 655 -9.47 -7.63 21.78
C TRP A 655 -9.32 -9.07 21.33
N GLN A 656 -8.75 -9.25 20.14
CA GLN A 656 -8.18 -10.53 19.74
C GLN A 656 -6.82 -10.68 20.43
N HIS A 657 -6.82 -11.38 21.56
CA HIS A 657 -5.64 -11.53 22.40
C HIS A 657 -4.86 -12.79 22.10
N SER A 658 -5.43 -13.71 21.31
CA SER A 658 -4.72 -14.89 20.83
C SER A 658 -5.14 -15.27 19.42
N ASN A 659 -4.21 -15.88 18.67
CA ASN A 659 -4.49 -16.48 17.36
C ASN A 659 -4.40 -18.03 17.37
N GLY A 660 -4.58 -18.63 18.55
CA GLY A 660 -4.40 -20.06 18.77
C GLY A 660 -2.93 -20.48 18.85
N ARG A 661 -1.99 -19.54 18.70
CA ARG A 661 -0.55 -19.81 18.73
C ARG A 661 0.25 -18.81 19.57
N PHE A 662 -0.04 -17.52 19.43
CA PHE A 662 0.45 -16.43 20.27
C PHE A 662 -0.69 -15.90 21.09
N GLY A 663 -0.40 -15.45 22.30
CA GLY A 663 -1.42 -15.05 23.23
C GLY A 663 -1.77 -16.15 24.22
N PRO A 664 -2.48 -15.80 25.28
CA PRO A 664 -2.55 -16.60 26.48
C PRO A 664 -3.45 -17.84 26.36
N VAL A 665 -4.31 -17.90 25.33
CA VAL A 665 -5.21 -19.04 25.09
C VAL A 665 -4.86 -19.69 23.77
N LYS A 666 -4.19 -20.85 23.82
CA LYS A 666 -3.67 -21.52 22.61
C LYS A 666 -4.69 -22.43 21.94
N SER A 667 -5.67 -22.94 22.68
CA SER A 667 -6.65 -23.88 22.16
C SER A 667 -7.97 -23.70 22.90
N VAL A 668 -9.08 -23.85 22.18
CA VAL A 668 -10.42 -23.82 22.74
C VAL A 668 -11.01 -25.22 22.69
N PRO A 669 -11.48 -25.80 23.82
CA PRO A 669 -12.14 -27.10 23.84
C PRO A 669 -13.25 -27.21 22.80
N GLY A 670 -13.23 -28.27 21.99
CA GLY A 670 -14.21 -28.53 20.92
C GLY A 670 -14.00 -27.75 19.62
N VAL A 671 -13.04 -26.83 19.58
CA VAL A 671 -12.71 -26.03 18.37
C VAL A 671 -11.25 -26.22 17.95
N GLY A 672 -10.32 -26.31 18.90
CA GLY A 672 -8.88 -26.42 18.66
C GLY A 672 -8.17 -25.06 18.63
N HIS A 673 -7.11 -24.97 17.84
CA HIS A 673 -6.38 -23.71 17.62
C HIS A 673 -7.23 -22.75 16.80
N VAL A 674 -7.55 -21.60 17.39
CA VAL A 674 -8.45 -20.60 16.82
C VAL A 674 -8.13 -19.23 17.38
N ASP A 675 -8.53 -18.18 16.67
CA ASP A 675 -8.50 -16.82 17.17
C ASP A 675 -9.42 -16.68 18.38
N VAL A 676 -8.86 -16.16 19.48
CA VAL A 676 -9.55 -16.02 20.77
C VAL A 676 -9.63 -14.56 21.15
N ASN A 677 -10.84 -14.20 21.54
CA ASN A 677 -11.25 -12.83 21.74
C ASN A 677 -11.88 -12.65 23.10
N ALA A 678 -11.69 -11.45 23.61
CA ALA A 678 -12.32 -11.01 24.82
C ALA A 678 -12.99 -9.66 24.63
N MET A 679 -14.16 -9.51 25.24
CA MET A 679 -14.90 -8.26 25.21
C MET A 679 -14.37 -7.31 26.28
N HIS A 680 -14.55 -6.01 26.04
CA HIS A 680 -14.35 -5.02 27.08
C HIS A 680 -15.29 -5.30 28.27
N PRO A 681 -14.80 -5.31 29.53
CA PRO A 681 -15.61 -5.66 30.70
C PRO A 681 -16.90 -4.82 30.82
N ASP A 682 -16.77 -3.51 30.56
CA ASP A 682 -17.88 -2.56 30.63
C ASP A 682 -18.81 -2.59 29.39
N LEU A 683 -18.53 -3.46 28.41
CA LEU A 683 -19.36 -3.59 27.22
C LEU A 683 -20.25 -4.83 27.37
N PRO A 684 -21.58 -4.66 27.56
CA PRO A 684 -22.46 -5.81 27.57
C PRO A 684 -22.50 -6.44 26.17
N LEU A 685 -22.62 -7.77 26.10
CA LEU A 685 -22.76 -8.49 24.82
C LEU A 685 -23.90 -7.93 23.96
N SER A 686 -24.97 -7.41 24.58
CA SER A 686 -26.09 -6.76 23.90
C SER A 686 -25.74 -5.47 23.14
N ALA A 687 -24.57 -4.87 23.39
CA ALA A 687 -24.06 -3.73 22.62
C ALA A 687 -23.47 -4.15 21.26
N LEU A 688 -23.07 -5.41 21.12
CA LEU A 688 -22.59 -6.00 19.88
C LEU A 688 -23.68 -6.76 19.12
N ARG A 689 -24.94 -6.70 19.57
CA ARG A 689 -26.06 -7.43 18.95
C ARG A 689 -26.97 -6.50 18.17
N LEU A 690 -27.45 -7.00 17.04
CA LEU A 690 -28.55 -6.40 16.30
C LEU A 690 -29.83 -6.49 17.13
N ARG A 691 -30.60 -5.41 17.15
CA ARG A 691 -31.88 -5.32 17.85
C ARG A 691 -32.99 -5.06 16.83
N PRO A 692 -34.25 -5.40 17.12
CA PRO A 692 -35.37 -4.82 16.37
C PRO A 692 -35.27 -3.29 16.41
N ALA A 693 -35.51 -2.63 15.29
CA ALA A 693 -35.69 -1.19 15.29
C ALA A 693 -36.92 -0.88 16.15
N GLY A 694 -36.75 -0.06 17.20
CA GLY A 694 -37.88 0.39 18.01
C GLY A 694 -38.93 1.05 17.12
N ARG A 695 -40.22 0.85 17.43
CA ARG A 695 -41.30 1.61 16.78
C ARG A 695 -40.99 3.10 16.96
N PRO A 696 -41.13 3.96 15.93
CA PRO A 696 -41.03 5.39 16.12
C PRO A 696 -41.95 5.78 17.27
N ALA A 697 -41.44 6.48 18.28
CA ALA A 697 -42.29 7.02 19.31
C ALA A 697 -43.35 7.88 18.61
N ARG A 698 -44.63 7.52 18.75
CA ARG A 698 -45.71 8.49 18.53
C ARG A 698 -45.35 9.70 19.39
N PRO A 699 -45.41 10.95 18.88
CA PRO A 699 -45.19 12.12 19.71
C PRO A 699 -46.16 12.03 20.89
N GLY A 700 -45.61 11.72 22.06
CA GLY A 700 -46.36 11.76 23.30
C GLY A 700 -46.80 13.20 23.49
N ARG A 701 -48.10 13.42 23.70
CA ARG A 701 -48.61 14.71 24.20
C ARG A 701 -47.99 14.92 25.58
N GLY A 702 -46.84 15.59 25.62
CA GLY A 702 -46.21 16.09 26.82
C GLY A 702 -47.07 17.22 27.37
N ARG A 703 -47.66 16.96 28.54
CA ARG A 703 -48.38 17.92 29.37
C ARG A 703 -47.44 19.08 29.75
N PRO A 704 -47.77 20.35 29.47
CA PRO A 704 -46.99 21.48 29.98
C PRO A 704 -47.20 21.59 31.49
N THR A 705 -46.12 21.80 32.24
CA THR A 705 -46.19 22.23 33.65
C THR A 705 -45.95 23.76 33.66
N PRO A 706 -46.65 24.53 34.51
CA PRO A 706 -46.98 25.93 34.21
C PRO A 706 -45.86 26.91 34.56
N SER A 707 -45.74 27.97 33.76
CA SER A 707 -45.09 29.23 34.13
C SER A 707 -46.01 29.99 35.08
N ASP A 708 -45.49 30.40 36.23
CA ASP A 708 -46.13 31.37 37.11
C ASP A 708 -46.20 32.73 36.41
N THR A 709 -47.41 33.11 36.00
CA THR A 709 -48.06 34.40 36.27
C THR A 709 -49.45 34.37 35.63
N GLN A 710 -50.48 34.17 36.45
CA GLN A 710 -51.89 34.54 36.20
C GLN A 710 -52.15 35.92 36.86
N PRO A 711 -53.28 36.65 36.64
CA PRO A 711 -54.62 36.23 36.16
C PRO A 711 -55.22 37.22 35.10
N VAL A 712 -56.45 37.21 34.55
CA VAL A 712 -57.84 36.88 34.97
C VAL A 712 -58.65 36.72 33.64
N VAL A 713 -59.33 35.59 33.28
CA VAL A 713 -60.79 35.24 33.40
C VAL A 713 -61.75 36.39 32.98
N ALA A 714 -62.81 36.30 32.15
CA ALA A 714 -63.73 35.25 31.69
C ALA A 714 -64.44 35.63 30.36
N ALA A 715 -65.01 34.62 29.67
CA ALA A 715 -65.95 34.68 28.52
C ALA A 715 -67.37 35.18 28.96
N PRO A 716 -68.48 35.23 28.14
CA PRO A 716 -68.83 34.65 26.81
C PRO A 716 -69.46 35.71 25.83
N VAL A 717 -69.98 35.46 24.61
CA VAL A 717 -71.26 34.81 24.18
C VAL A 717 -71.33 34.77 22.63
N ASP A 718 -72.07 33.79 22.09
CA ASP A 718 -72.48 33.56 20.68
C ASP A 718 -73.38 34.64 20.02
N VAL A 719 -73.56 34.53 18.68
CA VAL A 719 -74.81 34.66 17.86
C VAL A 719 -74.61 35.44 16.53
N VAL A 720 -74.50 34.75 15.37
CA VAL A 720 -75.46 34.53 14.23
C VAL A 720 -75.38 35.52 13.04
N GLN A 721 -75.37 34.95 11.81
CA GLN A 721 -75.31 35.53 10.44
C GLN A 721 -76.50 36.48 10.11
N PRO A 722 -76.50 37.32 9.02
CA PRO A 722 -76.91 36.85 7.67
C PRO A 722 -76.64 37.74 6.38
N VAL A 723 -77.04 37.20 5.20
CA VAL A 723 -77.56 37.80 3.92
C VAL A 723 -76.63 38.34 2.78
N VAL A 724 -77.01 37.97 1.53
CA VAL A 724 -76.58 38.42 0.18
C VAL A 724 -77.82 39.05 -0.54
N PRO A 725 -77.76 40.17 -1.33
CA PRO A 725 -77.86 40.10 -2.82
C PRO A 725 -77.28 41.27 -3.71
N VAL A 726 -76.77 40.90 -4.92
CA VAL A 726 -76.93 41.44 -6.34
C VAL A 726 -76.48 42.89 -6.72
N ALA A 727 -75.43 43.14 -7.54
CA ALA A 727 -75.24 43.27 -9.04
C ALA A 727 -75.81 44.57 -9.72
N PRO A 728 -75.30 45.14 -10.87
CA PRO A 728 -74.74 44.45 -12.06
C PRO A 728 -73.64 45.17 -12.95
N VAL A 729 -73.29 44.48 -14.06
CA VAL A 729 -72.76 44.88 -15.40
C VAL A 729 -71.22 44.90 -15.71
N THR A 730 -70.87 44.05 -16.68
CA THR A 730 -69.65 43.82 -17.52
C THR A 730 -69.33 44.93 -18.56
N PRO A 731 -68.27 44.86 -19.43
CA PRO A 731 -67.00 44.10 -19.42
C PRO A 731 -65.74 44.92 -19.84
N ALA A 732 -64.52 44.41 -19.57
CA ALA A 732 -63.38 44.59 -20.49
C ALA A 732 -62.26 43.55 -20.24
N VAL A 733 -62.10 42.68 -21.25
CA VAL A 733 -60.86 42.03 -21.75
C VAL A 733 -60.21 40.95 -20.86
N PRO A 734 -59.93 39.74 -21.41
CA PRO A 734 -59.55 38.57 -20.62
C PRO A 734 -58.09 38.61 -20.19
N VAL A 735 -57.83 38.41 -18.89
CA VAL A 735 -56.55 37.90 -18.40
C VAL A 735 -56.73 36.42 -18.10
N GLN A 736 -56.15 35.59 -18.97
CA GLN A 736 -56.01 34.15 -18.79
C GLN A 736 -54.87 33.81 -17.82
N PRO A 737 -54.88 32.59 -17.23
CA PRO A 737 -54.20 32.27 -15.98
C PRO A 737 -52.69 32.19 -16.14
N THR A 738 -51.94 32.77 -15.19
CA THR A 738 -50.48 32.62 -15.15
C THR A 738 -50.14 31.20 -14.72
N ALA A 739 -49.83 30.41 -15.73
CA ALA A 739 -49.16 29.12 -15.62
C ALA A 739 -47.75 29.30 -15.02
N VAL A 740 -47.30 28.23 -14.37
CA VAL A 740 -45.93 27.85 -14.04
C VAL A 740 -44.86 28.63 -14.83
N VAL A 741 -44.14 29.53 -14.16
CA VAL A 741 -42.92 30.12 -14.71
C VAL A 741 -41.77 29.14 -14.49
N GLN A 742 -41.28 28.58 -15.60
CA GLN A 742 -40.02 27.84 -15.69
C GLN A 742 -38.85 28.73 -15.21
N PRO A 743 -37.81 28.18 -14.57
CA PRO A 743 -36.58 28.94 -14.35
C PRO A 743 -35.94 29.31 -15.70
N ALA A 744 -35.48 30.56 -15.80
CA ALA A 744 -34.91 31.15 -17.00
C ALA A 744 -33.74 30.32 -17.57
N ILE A 745 -33.81 30.04 -18.87
CA ILE A 745 -32.75 29.42 -19.66
C ILE A 745 -31.54 30.37 -19.68
N GLN A 746 -30.40 29.94 -19.14
CA GLN A 746 -29.14 30.60 -19.42
C GLN A 746 -28.74 30.32 -20.88
N PRO A 747 -28.26 31.33 -21.64
CA PRO A 747 -27.86 31.10 -23.01
C PRO A 747 -26.67 30.14 -23.04
N ALA A 748 -26.79 29.10 -23.87
CA ALA A 748 -25.74 28.12 -24.09
C ALA A 748 -24.49 28.80 -24.68
N PRO A 749 -23.28 28.25 -24.43
CA PRO A 749 -22.07 28.75 -25.06
C PRO A 749 -22.19 28.62 -26.58
N THR A 750 -21.83 29.68 -27.30
CA THR A 750 -21.91 29.72 -28.76
C THR A 750 -20.54 29.39 -29.33
N VAL A 751 -20.47 28.41 -30.23
CA VAL A 751 -19.26 28.06 -30.98
C VAL A 751 -19.37 28.61 -32.39
N THR A 752 -18.38 29.39 -32.83
CA THR A 752 -18.28 29.88 -34.20
C THR A 752 -16.96 29.44 -34.81
N THR A 753 -17.04 28.86 -36.00
CA THR A 753 -15.90 28.41 -36.80
C THR A 753 -15.68 29.39 -37.94
N SER A 754 -14.45 29.86 -38.10
CA SER A 754 -14.04 30.67 -39.25
C SER A 754 -12.85 30.01 -39.94
N GLU A 755 -12.97 29.84 -41.25
CA GLU A 755 -11.93 29.23 -42.08
C GLU A 755 -11.25 30.33 -42.90
N VAL A 756 -9.94 30.45 -42.73
CA VAL A 756 -9.11 31.31 -43.58
C VAL A 756 -8.40 30.41 -44.58
N ARG A 757 -8.84 30.46 -45.84
CA ARG A 757 -8.11 29.81 -46.94
C ARG A 757 -6.75 30.48 -47.08
N GLY A 758 -5.69 29.69 -46.94
CA GLY A 758 -4.33 30.11 -47.28
C GLY A 758 -4.19 30.31 -48.79
N ALA A 759 -3.20 31.11 -49.18
CA ALA A 759 -2.80 31.25 -50.58
C ALA A 759 -2.37 29.89 -51.17
N PRO A 760 -2.41 29.72 -52.51
CA PRO A 760 -2.05 28.46 -53.15
C PRO A 760 -0.66 27.97 -52.71
N GLY A 761 -0.60 26.81 -52.07
CA GLY A 761 0.65 26.22 -51.56
C GLY A 761 0.89 26.33 -50.04
N GLN A 762 -0.02 26.93 -49.26
CA GLN A 762 0.01 26.86 -47.79
C GLN A 762 -1.27 26.27 -47.20
N PRO A 763 -1.19 25.47 -46.12
CA PRO A 763 -2.36 24.95 -45.44
C PRO A 763 -3.14 26.10 -44.78
N GLY A 764 -4.45 26.17 -45.06
CA GLY A 764 -5.36 27.13 -44.42
C GLY A 764 -5.54 26.86 -42.92
N ALA A 765 -5.96 27.88 -42.20
CA ALA A 765 -6.19 27.80 -40.75
C ALA A 765 -7.70 27.90 -40.46
N ILE A 766 -8.21 26.97 -39.66
CA ILE A 766 -9.56 27.02 -39.10
C ILE A 766 -9.45 27.50 -37.67
N THR A 767 -10.08 28.63 -37.36
CA THR A 767 -10.16 29.19 -36.01
C THR A 767 -11.54 28.91 -35.44
N VAL A 768 -11.59 28.24 -34.29
CA VAL A 768 -12.82 27.94 -33.55
C VAL A 768 -12.88 28.85 -32.31
N THR A 769 -13.88 29.72 -32.26
CA THR A 769 -14.11 30.63 -31.12
C THR A 769 -15.32 30.15 -30.32
N VAL A 770 -15.15 29.99 -29.01
CA VAL A 770 -16.22 29.58 -28.08
C VAL A 770 -16.48 30.73 -27.11
N THR A 771 -17.70 31.27 -27.12
CA THR A 771 -18.12 32.36 -26.23
C THR A 771 -18.98 31.81 -25.11
N VAL A 772 -18.56 32.01 -23.85
CA VAL A 772 -19.30 31.58 -22.65
C VAL A 772 -19.77 32.83 -21.89
N PRO A 773 -21.08 33.01 -21.63
CA PRO A 773 -21.57 34.15 -20.86
C PRO A 773 -21.27 33.99 -19.36
N VAL A 774 -20.69 35.03 -18.74
CA VAL A 774 -20.41 35.09 -17.29
C VAL A 774 -21.52 35.87 -16.59
N PRO A 775 -22.05 35.42 -15.43
CA PRO A 775 -23.08 36.16 -14.71
C PRO A 775 -22.54 37.48 -14.11
N PRO A 776 -23.38 38.52 -13.94
CA PRO A 776 -22.96 39.80 -13.38
C PRO A 776 -22.49 39.63 -11.93
N ALA A 777 -21.35 40.24 -11.62
CA ALA A 777 -20.71 40.17 -10.31
C ALA A 777 -21.62 40.71 -9.18
N PRO A 778 -21.67 40.08 -8.00
CA PRO A 778 -22.23 40.71 -6.81
C PRO A 778 -21.23 41.74 -6.23
N ALA A 779 -21.79 42.75 -5.57
CA ALA A 779 -21.15 43.91 -4.93
C ALA A 779 -19.98 43.57 -3.96
N PRO A 780 -19.09 44.54 -3.63
CA PRO A 780 -17.84 44.25 -2.94
C PRO A 780 -18.09 43.74 -1.51
N VAL A 781 -17.44 42.63 -1.18
CA VAL A 781 -17.50 41.98 0.13
C VAL A 781 -16.46 42.61 1.06
N LEU A 782 -16.93 43.18 2.17
CA LEU A 782 -16.13 43.51 3.35
C LEU A 782 -15.47 42.24 3.89
N VAL A 783 -14.14 42.27 4.01
CA VAL A 783 -13.35 41.16 4.56
C VAL A 783 -13.67 41.03 6.06
N HIS A 784 -14.33 39.94 6.43
CA HIS A 784 -14.49 39.49 7.81
C HIS A 784 -13.65 38.21 8.01
N PRO A 785 -12.88 38.08 9.11
CA PRO A 785 -12.06 36.90 9.35
C PRO A 785 -12.93 35.79 9.94
N ASP A 786 -13.44 34.89 9.11
CA ASP A 786 -13.81 33.50 9.47
C ASP A 786 -14.49 32.77 8.30
N LEU A 787 -13.75 32.54 7.21
CA LEU A 787 -14.14 31.56 6.19
C LEU A 787 -13.06 30.48 6.10
N GLY A 788 -13.50 29.22 6.16
CA GLY A 788 -12.66 28.02 6.22
C GLY A 788 -11.76 27.80 5.00
N PRO A 789 -10.95 26.71 5.02
CA PRO A 789 -9.90 26.48 4.03
C PRO A 789 -10.43 26.43 2.60
N LEU A 790 -9.66 27.02 1.67
CA LEU A 790 -9.82 27.02 0.21
C LEU A 790 -10.29 25.67 -0.39
N GLU A 791 -9.98 24.56 0.28
CA GLU A 791 -10.41 23.19 -0.06
C GLU A 791 -11.93 22.99 -0.07
N GLU A 792 -12.70 23.63 0.83
CA GLU A 792 -14.17 23.49 0.83
C GLU A 792 -14.81 24.20 -0.37
N GLN A 793 -14.23 25.32 -0.80
CA GLN A 793 -14.67 26.07 -1.97
C GLN A 793 -14.35 25.31 -3.27
N LEU A 794 -13.17 24.69 -3.34
CA LEU A 794 -12.78 23.79 -4.45
C LEU A 794 -13.67 22.54 -4.51
N ALA A 795 -14.02 21.96 -3.36
CA ALA A 795 -14.90 20.80 -3.30
C ALA A 795 -16.33 21.12 -3.74
N LEU A 796 -16.82 22.33 -3.45
CA LEU A 796 -18.13 22.79 -3.93
C LEU A 796 -18.12 23.03 -5.45
N ALA A 797 -17.05 23.63 -5.98
CA ALA A 797 -16.88 23.84 -7.41
C ALA A 797 -16.81 22.50 -8.19
N ALA A 798 -16.08 21.51 -7.66
CA ALA A 798 -15.96 20.18 -8.27
C ALA A 798 -17.30 19.43 -8.32
N ARG A 799 -18.13 19.53 -7.27
CA ARG A 799 -19.47 18.90 -7.24
C ARG A 799 -20.43 19.52 -8.25
N SER A 800 -20.37 20.83 -8.44
CA SER A 800 -21.16 21.53 -9.46
C SER A 800 -20.75 21.12 -10.89
N LEU A 801 -19.45 20.91 -11.13
CA LEU A 801 -18.94 20.45 -12.42
C LEU A 801 -19.38 19.00 -12.74
N GLN A 802 -19.33 18.12 -11.74
CA GLN A 802 -19.78 16.73 -11.84
C GLN A 802 -21.29 16.65 -12.20
N GLY A 803 -22.13 17.45 -11.52
CA GLY A 803 -23.56 17.51 -11.82
C GLY A 803 -23.86 18.03 -13.23
N ALA A 804 -23.04 18.94 -13.76
CA ALA A 804 -23.18 19.44 -15.13
C ALA A 804 -22.81 18.39 -16.19
N ILE A 805 -21.82 17.53 -15.90
CA ILE A 805 -21.40 16.43 -16.79
C ILE A 805 -22.48 15.34 -16.85
N GLU A 806 -23.06 14.98 -15.71
CA GLU A 806 -24.10 13.94 -15.62
C GLU A 806 -25.44 14.35 -16.24
N ALA A 807 -25.67 15.66 -16.41
CA ALA A 807 -26.88 16.21 -17.03
C ALA A 807 -26.83 16.26 -18.57
N VAL A 808 -25.70 15.90 -19.21
CA VAL A 808 -25.57 15.90 -20.68
C VAL A 808 -26.29 14.66 -21.26
N PRO A 809 -27.37 14.81 -22.04
CA PRO A 809 -28.05 13.67 -22.65
C PRO A 809 -27.19 13.06 -23.77
N GLU A 810 -27.08 11.74 -23.81
CA GLU A 810 -26.45 11.01 -24.93
C GLU A 810 -27.22 11.29 -26.23
N ARG A 811 -26.54 11.80 -27.26
CA ARG A 811 -27.12 11.93 -28.60
C ARG A 811 -27.13 10.57 -29.31
N PRO A 812 -28.26 10.15 -29.91
CA PRO A 812 -28.30 8.96 -30.74
C PRO A 812 -27.83 9.29 -32.17
N GLY A 813 -26.55 9.01 -32.44
CA GLY A 813 -25.97 8.73 -33.76
C GLY A 813 -26.02 9.82 -34.86
N PRO A 814 -25.41 9.54 -36.02
CA PRO A 814 -24.63 8.33 -36.35
C PRO A 814 -23.20 8.33 -35.78
#